data_AF-A0A9E0N869-F1
#
_entry.id   AF-A0A9E0N869-F1
#
_cell.length_a   1.000
_cell.length_b   1.000
_cell.length_c   1.000
_cell.angle_alpha   90.00
_cell.angle_beta   90.00
_cell.angle_gamma   90.00
#
_symmetry.space_group_name_H-M   'P 1'
#
loop_
_entity.id
_entity.type
_entity.pdbx_description
1 polymer ?
#
loop_
_entity_poly.entity_id
_entity_poly.type
_entity_poly.pdbx_seq_one_letter_code
_entity_poly.pdbx_strand_id
1 'polypeptide(L)'
;MRTLAAALLYISAAGTGALCAGCGDNTTPGTELRCAGGASGVLTAGGQVVVDDAAAADLRGAAIGAGAATTVPATAVSIGCAADLVPPGFVALGPAVSFGPAGTWSDRSFTLTVPYKAVRLPATGGRRHVRVVARRHVGDGTPFFPPVSNRIIDDADPQAARLTFQAGELATYQVVAEAEAGTPRTERFAYRAIIGISMGGNAAMSIGLSHPDLFDVTADLGGEPGPSMRYTLAMIRDYLFGGFCTADDEAAGRGAVGQLCLDQQRPARRDQFELTSDFEHMIYQDGSGVGLTLRRDLYMKAARDLSRALSNPALYNPDHPYAPPGVDPAYFEQPAAQRCANPIVLADFFDREFNPDGSRAVITFCDGNDGEALGLGVLDPAVPATNPAEVLLAVDVDGDGRRDPGEPVITNAYEPFADVGADGVASAAEPGYDAASNPDPAGDDYHYQRNPRGTEQNLDFDAGEPYQDVGLDGVAGTCQHGATPPAGVSRCYDVGEGDGVWTLSPNVTRWYENDVSTRLAALTQPQRDHVRMWFDAGIRDFLNASVSANAGAGIISGQFGLPLAVFDGFKVLGDTRSENTYDFTNVAWEDLPRNGYLRYGNPDASEADIALGDGRHVGSAVQLINRATSAFAWLDKQFPGGDRDDELGAGGILREQSFVAPSSGRDTPYALFLPPGYDKPENAGRRYPVVYFLHGYGQEPDDLVSLSAAFEVYMLPSNLELADRFQKFIIVYVDGRCRPNLDGVPVDPTGDRCERGTFYRDAPLGGPAQMEQNLLDLVDHIDAMYRTKAPEMVEISP
;
A
#
# COMPACT_ATOMS: atom_id res chain seq x y z
N MET A 1 -21.31 -50.81 -13.08
CA MET A 1 -20.78 -52.13 -13.52
C MET A 1 -19.28 -51.94 -13.74
N ARG A 2 -18.31 -52.56 -13.06
CA ARG A 2 -18.18 -53.76 -12.20
C ARG A 2 -17.29 -53.36 -11.01
N THR A 3 -17.74 -53.36 -9.75
CA THR A 3 -17.66 -54.43 -8.72
C THR A 3 -16.33 -55.18 -8.62
N LEU A 4 -15.68 -55.07 -7.45
CA LEU A 4 -15.19 -56.20 -6.66
C LEU A 4 -14.98 -55.79 -5.18
N ALA A 5 -15.63 -56.53 -4.31
CA ALA A 5 -15.63 -56.47 -2.85
C ALA A 5 -15.52 -57.90 -2.29
N ALA A 6 -15.29 -58.00 -0.97
CA ALA A 6 -15.25 -59.16 -0.06
C ALA A 6 -13.82 -59.61 0.36
N ALA A 7 -13.54 -60.01 1.61
CA ALA A 7 -14.41 -60.57 2.64
C ALA A 7 -13.92 -60.36 4.10
N LEU A 8 -14.90 -60.40 5.01
CA LEU A 8 -14.82 -60.45 6.49
C LEU A 8 -14.29 -61.80 7.04
N LEU A 9 -13.88 -61.78 8.31
CA LEU A 9 -14.08 -62.91 9.23
C LEU A 9 -14.49 -62.44 10.65
N TYR A 10 -15.59 -63.00 11.12
CA TYR A 10 -16.27 -62.84 12.41
C TYR A 10 -15.68 -63.77 13.49
N ILE A 11 -15.61 -63.33 14.75
CA ILE A 11 -15.82 -64.19 15.93
C ILE A 11 -16.68 -63.43 16.95
N SER A 12 -17.80 -64.05 17.33
CA SER A 12 -18.70 -63.65 18.41
C SER A 12 -18.52 -64.56 19.63
N ALA A 13 -18.55 -64.00 20.85
CA ALA A 13 -18.99 -64.72 22.04
C ALA A 13 -19.54 -63.72 23.08
N ALA A 14 -20.78 -63.97 23.51
CA ALA A 14 -21.51 -63.22 24.53
C ALA A 14 -21.23 -63.76 25.93
N GLY A 15 -21.37 -62.92 26.97
CA GLY A 15 -21.45 -63.40 28.36
C GLY A 15 -21.41 -62.34 29.46
N THR A 16 -22.59 -62.05 30.01
CA THR A 16 -22.91 -61.61 31.40
C THR A 16 -22.52 -60.20 31.86
N GLY A 17 -23.56 -59.46 32.29
CA GLY A 17 -23.45 -58.15 32.91
C GLY A 17 -23.01 -58.17 34.37
N ALA A 18 -22.45 -57.05 34.79
CA ALA A 18 -22.36 -56.62 36.17
C ALA A 18 -22.56 -55.10 36.20
N LEU A 19 -23.50 -54.65 37.03
CA LEU A 19 -23.72 -53.26 37.37
C LEU A 19 -22.45 -52.66 38.02
N CYS A 20 -21.94 -51.57 37.47
CA CYS A 20 -21.20 -50.57 38.23
C CYS A 20 -21.74 -49.19 37.85
N ALA A 21 -22.48 -48.62 38.80
CA ALA A 21 -22.83 -47.21 38.83
C ALA A 21 -21.57 -46.36 39.08
N GLY A 22 -21.50 -45.20 38.43
CA GLY A 22 -20.61 -44.11 38.83
C GLY A 22 -19.33 -43.97 38.00
N CYS A 23 -19.45 -43.40 36.80
CA CYS A 23 -18.50 -42.47 36.21
C CYS A 23 -19.31 -41.54 35.31
N GLY A 24 -19.28 -40.24 35.57
CA GLY A 24 -19.93 -39.25 34.72
C GLY A 24 -19.32 -39.25 33.33
N ASP A 25 -20.18 -39.18 32.33
CA ASP A 25 -19.82 -39.00 30.92
C ASP A 25 -18.95 -37.74 30.76
N ASN A 26 -17.73 -37.93 30.27
CA ASN A 26 -16.81 -36.87 29.82
C ASN A 26 -16.57 -37.00 28.30
N THR A 27 -17.63 -37.25 27.53
CA THR A 27 -17.53 -37.54 26.08
C THR A 27 -18.14 -36.48 25.18
N THR A 28 -18.36 -35.27 25.68
CA THR A 28 -18.44 -34.07 24.83
C THR A 28 -17.21 -33.22 25.13
N PRO A 29 -16.25 -33.07 24.19
CA PRO A 29 -15.18 -32.10 24.37
C PRO A 29 -15.80 -30.72 24.61
N GLY A 30 -15.56 -30.15 25.80
CA GLY A 30 -16.11 -28.85 26.16
C GLY A 30 -15.50 -27.73 25.33
N THR A 31 -16.28 -26.66 25.10
CA THR A 31 -15.82 -25.38 24.51
C THR A 31 -14.91 -24.57 25.45
N GLU A 32 -14.69 -25.06 26.67
CA GLU A 32 -13.75 -24.49 27.62
C GLU A 32 -12.32 -24.52 27.06
N LEU A 33 -11.60 -23.40 27.13
CA LEU A 33 -10.19 -23.34 26.75
C LEU A 33 -9.32 -23.74 27.94
N ARG A 34 -8.41 -24.67 27.71
CA ARG A 34 -7.45 -25.18 28.69
C ARG A 34 -6.07 -25.11 28.09
N CYS A 35 -5.23 -24.25 28.65
CA CYS A 35 -3.82 -24.15 28.27
C CYS A 35 -2.94 -24.68 29.40
N ALA A 36 -2.03 -25.60 29.08
CA ALA A 36 -1.04 -26.11 30.01
C ALA A 36 0.25 -26.51 29.27
N GLY A 37 1.33 -26.75 30.02
CA GLY A 37 2.59 -27.22 29.45
C GLY A 37 3.25 -26.22 28.51
N GLY A 38 3.99 -26.74 27.54
CA GLY A 38 4.75 -25.97 26.56
C GLY A 38 5.84 -26.80 25.91
N ALA A 39 6.63 -26.18 25.04
CA ALA A 39 7.81 -26.78 24.45
C ALA A 39 8.97 -25.78 24.48
N SER A 40 10.20 -26.28 24.57
CA SER A 40 11.40 -25.50 24.33
C SER A 40 12.42 -26.36 23.61
N GLY A 41 13.17 -25.74 22.70
CA GLY A 41 14.15 -26.45 21.87
C GLY A 41 14.99 -25.50 21.04
N VAL A 42 16.06 -26.03 20.46
CA VAL A 42 16.88 -25.27 19.51
C VAL A 42 16.16 -25.26 18.16
N LEU A 43 15.88 -24.07 17.63
CA LEU A 43 15.33 -23.91 16.30
C LEU A 43 16.47 -23.85 15.28
N THR A 44 16.41 -24.68 14.24
CA THR A 44 17.38 -24.69 13.14
C THR A 44 16.74 -24.11 11.88
N ALA A 45 17.53 -23.55 10.97
CA ALA A 45 17.05 -23.16 9.64
C ALA A 45 16.41 -24.37 8.93
N GLY A 46 15.21 -24.19 8.38
CA GLY A 46 14.38 -25.27 7.81
C GLY A 46 13.75 -26.23 8.83
N GLY A 47 13.93 -25.99 10.13
CA GLY A 47 13.42 -26.81 11.22
C GLY A 47 12.18 -26.23 11.91
N GLN A 48 11.66 -26.97 12.89
CA GLN A 48 10.53 -26.55 13.72
C GLN A 48 10.63 -27.08 15.15
N VAL A 49 9.98 -26.37 16.08
CA VAL A 49 9.71 -26.81 17.45
C VAL A 49 8.19 -26.86 17.64
N VAL A 50 7.66 -27.98 18.14
CA VAL A 50 6.22 -28.25 18.25
C VAL A 50 5.85 -28.70 19.66
N VAL A 51 4.68 -28.30 20.14
CA VAL A 51 4.10 -28.80 21.40
C VAL A 51 3.34 -30.10 21.13
N ASP A 52 3.98 -31.25 21.36
CA ASP A 52 3.37 -32.58 21.10
C ASP A 52 2.74 -33.24 22.34
N ASP A 53 3.03 -32.73 23.53
CA ASP A 53 2.59 -33.31 24.80
C ASP A 53 1.05 -33.30 24.92
N ALA A 54 0.48 -34.47 25.19
CA ALA A 54 -0.96 -34.62 25.43
C ALA A 54 -1.43 -33.86 26.68
N ALA A 55 -0.55 -33.64 27.66
CA ALA A 55 -0.86 -32.85 28.85
C ALA A 55 -0.95 -31.34 28.57
N ALA A 56 -0.53 -30.89 27.38
CA ALA A 56 -0.59 -29.48 27.00
C ALA A 56 -2.00 -28.97 26.66
N ALA A 57 -3.00 -29.88 26.65
CA ALA A 57 -4.40 -29.57 26.35
C ALA A 57 -4.55 -28.80 25.03
N ASP A 58 -5.18 -27.61 25.02
CA ASP A 58 -5.43 -26.83 23.82
C ASP A 58 -4.18 -26.09 23.29
N LEU A 59 -3.04 -26.17 23.99
CA LEU A 59 -1.75 -25.70 23.45
C LEU A 59 -1.11 -26.71 22.49
N ARG A 60 -1.58 -27.97 22.51
CA ARG A 60 -1.01 -29.05 21.69
C ARG A 60 -1.11 -28.73 20.20
N GLY A 61 0.01 -28.85 19.50
CA GLY A 61 0.15 -28.52 18.08
C GLY A 61 0.57 -27.08 17.82
N ALA A 62 0.75 -26.24 18.85
CA ALA A 62 1.42 -24.96 18.68
C ALA A 62 2.86 -25.17 18.22
N ALA A 63 3.35 -24.34 17.30
CA ALA A 63 4.65 -24.53 16.67
C ALA A 63 5.36 -23.21 16.30
N ILE A 64 6.69 -23.27 16.30
CA ILE A 64 7.59 -22.28 15.68
C ILE A 64 8.38 -23.01 14.59
N GLY A 65 8.26 -22.55 13.35
CA GLY A 65 9.04 -22.99 12.20
C GLY A 65 9.94 -21.89 11.66
N ALA A 66 11.08 -22.27 11.10
CA ALA A 66 12.00 -21.38 10.40
C ALA A 66 12.22 -21.86 8.97
N GLY A 67 12.12 -20.94 8.00
CA GLY A 67 12.57 -21.19 6.64
C GLY A 67 14.09 -21.34 6.55
N ALA A 68 14.60 -21.69 5.37
CA ALA A 68 16.04 -21.79 5.15
C ALA A 68 16.76 -20.43 5.29
N ALA A 69 16.09 -19.33 4.93
CA ALA A 69 16.59 -17.98 5.02
C ALA A 69 16.15 -17.24 6.31
N THR A 70 15.35 -17.87 7.18
CA THR A 70 14.94 -17.29 8.46
C THR A 70 16.12 -17.20 9.41
N THR A 71 16.38 -15.99 9.93
CA THR A 71 17.38 -15.75 10.97
C THR A 71 16.87 -16.33 12.29
N VAL A 72 17.48 -17.42 12.76
CA VAL A 72 17.08 -18.13 13.99
C VAL A 72 17.85 -17.61 15.21
N PRO A 73 17.22 -17.52 16.40
CA PRO A 73 17.90 -17.08 17.61
C PRO A 73 18.98 -18.09 18.05
N ALA A 74 20.06 -17.58 18.64
CA ALA A 74 21.14 -18.43 19.17
C ALA A 74 20.72 -19.24 20.40
N THR A 75 19.74 -18.75 21.15
CA THR A 75 19.16 -19.41 22.32
C THR A 75 17.97 -20.28 21.93
N ALA A 76 17.65 -21.27 22.77
CA ALA A 76 16.47 -22.10 22.56
C ALA A 76 15.20 -21.25 22.50
N VAL A 77 14.32 -21.57 21.56
CA VAL A 77 12.97 -21.00 21.49
C VAL A 77 12.07 -21.66 22.52
N SER A 78 10.98 -20.99 22.86
CA SER A 78 9.96 -21.50 23.79
C SER A 78 8.55 -21.23 23.29
N ILE A 79 7.64 -22.15 23.57
CA ILE A 79 6.21 -22.06 23.31
C ILE A 79 5.48 -22.30 24.62
N GLY A 80 4.61 -21.38 25.04
CA GLY A 80 3.89 -21.51 26.31
C GLY A 80 2.58 -20.73 26.35
N CYS A 81 1.82 -20.94 27.41
CA CYS A 81 0.56 -20.24 27.67
C CYS A 81 0.80 -18.78 28.08
N ALA A 82 -0.11 -17.89 27.70
CA ALA A 82 -0.14 -16.51 28.14
C ALA A 82 -1.53 -16.08 28.63
N ALA A 83 -1.59 -14.90 29.25
CA ALA A 83 -2.85 -14.23 29.56
C ALA A 83 -3.59 -13.85 28.27
N ASP A 84 -4.93 -13.92 28.30
CA ASP A 84 -5.80 -13.57 27.19
C ASP A 84 -5.57 -12.16 26.67
N LEU A 85 -5.66 -12.01 25.34
CA LEU A 85 -5.47 -10.79 24.57
C LEU A 85 -6.78 -10.28 23.93
N VAL A 86 -7.92 -10.89 24.27
CA VAL A 86 -9.21 -10.70 23.57
C VAL A 86 -9.66 -9.24 23.64
N PRO A 87 -9.74 -8.54 22.49
CA PRO A 87 -10.24 -7.15 22.46
C PRO A 87 -11.74 -7.06 22.76
N PRO A 88 -12.25 -5.87 23.15
CA PRO A 88 -13.69 -5.64 23.28
C PRO A 88 -14.45 -5.99 21.99
N GLY A 89 -15.57 -6.70 22.11
CA GLY A 89 -16.37 -7.15 20.96
C GLY A 89 -15.92 -8.47 20.32
N PHE A 90 -14.85 -9.09 20.84
CA PHE A 90 -14.32 -10.36 20.35
C PHE A 90 -14.50 -11.50 21.35
N VAL A 91 -14.42 -12.73 20.85
CA VAL A 91 -14.34 -13.97 21.63
C VAL A 91 -13.04 -14.69 21.32
N ALA A 92 -12.39 -15.25 22.35
CA ALA A 92 -11.27 -16.17 22.15
C ALA A 92 -11.77 -17.45 21.47
N LEU A 93 -11.08 -17.86 20.41
CA LEU A 93 -11.27 -19.18 19.80
C LEU A 93 -10.25 -20.19 20.33
N GLY A 94 -9.08 -19.73 20.75
CA GLY A 94 -7.98 -20.55 21.28
C GLY A 94 -7.27 -19.87 22.44
N PRO A 95 -6.35 -20.57 23.15
CA PRO A 95 -5.53 -19.95 24.17
C PRO A 95 -4.58 -18.90 23.57
N ALA A 96 -4.17 -17.90 24.37
CA ALA A 96 -3.05 -17.05 24.00
C ALA A 96 -1.74 -17.84 24.10
N VAL A 97 -0.95 -17.82 23.02
CA VAL A 97 0.30 -18.56 22.88
C VAL A 97 1.47 -17.58 22.83
N SER A 98 2.39 -17.71 23.78
CA SER A 98 3.63 -16.95 23.84
C SER A 98 4.74 -17.70 23.11
N PHE A 99 5.39 -17.05 22.14
CA PHE A 99 6.59 -17.53 21.48
C PHE A 99 7.79 -16.71 21.93
N GLY A 100 8.83 -17.35 22.42
CA GLY A 100 10.04 -16.69 22.92
C GLY A 100 11.32 -17.22 22.27
N PRO A 101 12.46 -16.58 22.56
CA PRO A 101 12.62 -15.53 23.58
C PRO A 101 12.16 -14.15 23.12
N ALA A 102 11.77 -13.30 24.08
CA ALA A 102 11.35 -11.92 23.85
C ALA A 102 12.42 -11.12 23.08
N GLY A 103 11.98 -10.19 22.23
CA GLY A 103 12.87 -9.37 21.39
C GLY A 103 13.46 -10.09 20.18
N THR A 104 13.14 -11.38 19.97
CA THR A 104 13.60 -12.11 18.78
C THR A 104 12.81 -11.67 17.57
N TRP A 105 13.53 -11.27 16.52
CA TRP A 105 12.94 -10.97 15.22
C TRP A 105 13.82 -11.50 14.07
N SER A 106 13.22 -11.60 12.88
CA SER A 106 13.89 -12.01 11.65
C SER A 106 13.34 -11.26 10.42
N ASP A 107 14.23 -10.91 9.51
CA ASP A 107 13.98 -10.28 8.20
C ASP A 107 13.27 -11.22 7.21
N ARG A 108 13.38 -12.52 7.45
CA ARG A 108 12.57 -13.57 6.83
C ARG A 108 11.71 -14.18 7.92
N SER A 109 10.39 -14.05 7.80
CA SER A 109 9.44 -14.39 8.85
C SER A 109 9.58 -15.82 9.39
N PHE A 110 9.18 -16.00 10.65
CA PHE A 110 8.92 -17.30 11.24
C PHE A 110 7.55 -17.81 10.79
N THR A 111 7.43 -19.12 10.64
CA THR A 111 6.13 -19.80 10.48
C THR A 111 5.59 -20.12 11.86
N LEU A 112 4.53 -19.46 12.29
CA LEU A 112 3.93 -19.66 13.61
C LEU A 112 2.60 -20.40 13.48
N THR A 113 2.38 -21.39 14.34
CA THR A 113 1.11 -22.12 14.42
C THR A 113 0.47 -21.92 15.79
N VAL A 114 -0.76 -21.42 15.80
CA VAL A 114 -1.57 -21.19 17.00
C VAL A 114 -2.82 -22.08 16.94
N PRO A 115 -2.99 -23.02 17.89
CA PRO A 115 -4.18 -23.85 17.96
C PRO A 115 -5.41 -23.07 18.43
N TYR A 116 -6.59 -23.50 17.97
CA TYR A 116 -7.87 -22.97 18.41
C TYR A 116 -8.99 -24.01 18.27
N LYS A 117 -10.16 -23.69 18.81
CA LYS A 117 -11.38 -24.49 18.67
C LYS A 117 -12.32 -23.82 17.69
N ALA A 118 -12.44 -24.33 16.48
CA ALA A 118 -13.42 -23.84 15.50
C ALA A 118 -14.86 -23.96 16.03
N VAL A 119 -15.15 -24.91 16.92
CA VAL A 119 -16.45 -25.00 17.61
C VAL A 119 -16.79 -23.80 18.51
N ARG A 120 -15.82 -22.92 18.82
CA ARG A 120 -16.05 -21.67 19.55
C ARG A 120 -16.41 -20.49 18.65
N LEU A 121 -16.27 -20.65 17.34
CA LEU A 121 -16.71 -19.65 16.38
C LEU A 121 -18.22 -19.43 16.55
N PRO A 122 -18.72 -18.19 16.45
CA PRO A 122 -20.17 -17.97 16.45
C PRO A 122 -20.86 -18.85 15.41
N ALA A 123 -22.09 -19.28 15.69
CA ALA A 123 -22.77 -20.32 14.91
C ALA A 123 -22.93 -19.97 13.41
N THR A 124 -22.98 -18.69 13.09
CA THR A 124 -23.06 -18.15 11.72
C THR A 124 -21.70 -17.75 11.15
N GLY A 125 -20.64 -17.76 11.96
CA GLY A 125 -19.30 -17.43 11.56
C GLY A 125 -18.65 -18.54 10.73
N GLY A 126 -17.72 -18.12 9.86
CA GLY A 126 -16.87 -18.99 9.04
C GLY A 126 -15.40 -18.59 9.08
N ARG A 127 -14.53 -19.29 8.33
CA ARG A 127 -13.07 -19.11 8.32
C ARG A 127 -12.61 -17.66 8.11
N ARG A 128 -13.34 -16.88 7.31
CA ARG A 128 -13.06 -15.46 7.08
C ARG A 128 -13.09 -14.57 8.32
N HIS A 129 -13.75 -15.02 9.39
CA HIS A 129 -13.88 -14.31 10.66
C HIS A 129 -12.77 -14.68 11.67
N VAL A 130 -11.94 -15.67 11.34
CA VAL A 130 -10.81 -16.08 12.17
C VAL A 130 -9.71 -15.02 12.04
N ARG A 131 -9.40 -14.36 13.15
CA ARG A 131 -8.41 -13.28 13.23
C ARG A 131 -7.32 -13.59 14.24
N VAL A 132 -6.17 -12.97 14.06
CA VAL A 132 -5.04 -13.03 14.99
C VAL A 132 -4.92 -11.70 15.69
N VAL A 133 -4.88 -11.73 17.01
CA VAL A 133 -4.43 -10.58 17.82
C VAL A 133 -3.04 -10.89 18.35
N ALA A 134 -2.19 -9.89 18.45
CA ALA A 134 -0.84 -10.01 18.99
C ALA A 134 -0.61 -9.03 20.13
N ARG A 135 0.36 -9.38 20.98
CA ARG A 135 0.97 -8.50 21.99
C ARG A 135 2.46 -8.77 22.01
N ARG A 136 3.26 -7.72 21.77
CA ARG A 136 4.73 -7.77 21.87
C ARG A 136 5.15 -8.10 23.31
N HIS A 137 6.31 -8.72 23.45
CA HIS A 137 6.90 -8.96 24.78
C HIS A 137 7.73 -7.77 25.29
N VAL A 138 8.17 -6.92 24.35
CA VAL A 138 8.91 -5.69 24.59
C VAL A 138 8.03 -4.52 24.14
N GLY A 139 8.08 -3.42 24.87
CA GLY A 139 7.27 -2.21 24.63
C GLY A 139 5.98 -2.11 25.44
N ASP A 140 5.03 -1.32 24.94
CA ASP A 140 3.81 -0.91 25.66
C ASP A 140 2.87 -2.07 26.07
N GLY A 141 3.01 -3.23 25.42
CA GLY A 141 2.23 -4.43 25.69
C GLY A 141 0.75 -4.32 25.29
N THR A 142 0.38 -3.35 24.46
CA THR A 142 -1.01 -3.17 24.01
C THR A 142 -1.37 -4.19 22.93
N PRO A 143 -2.49 -4.96 23.08
CA PRO A 143 -2.93 -5.84 22.02
C PRO A 143 -3.33 -5.09 20.74
N PHE A 144 -2.95 -5.64 19.59
CA PHE A 144 -3.28 -5.11 18.27
C PHE A 144 -3.50 -6.23 17.26
N PHE A 145 -4.08 -5.89 16.10
CA PHE A 145 -4.22 -6.82 14.98
C PHE A 145 -3.03 -6.65 14.02
N PRO A 146 -2.04 -7.56 14.02
CA PRO A 146 -0.93 -7.49 13.09
C PRO A 146 -1.34 -7.89 11.66
N PRO A 147 -0.81 -7.25 10.61
CA PRO A 147 -0.91 -7.73 9.23
C PRO A 147 0.02 -8.93 8.99
N VAL A 148 -0.30 -10.07 9.64
CA VAL A 148 0.41 -11.35 9.42
C VAL A 148 0.12 -11.88 8.02
N SER A 149 1.12 -12.49 7.39
CA SER A 149 0.99 -13.01 6.03
C SER A 149 0.77 -14.52 5.99
N ASN A 150 0.28 -15.01 4.85
CA ASN A 150 0.21 -16.44 4.50
C ASN A 150 -0.56 -17.28 5.52
N ARG A 151 -1.74 -16.78 5.92
CA ARG A 151 -2.72 -17.50 6.74
C ARG A 151 -3.08 -18.84 6.09
N ILE A 152 -3.00 -19.91 6.87
CA ILE A 152 -3.47 -21.26 6.54
C ILE A 152 -4.31 -21.77 7.73
N ILE A 153 -5.55 -22.19 7.46
CA ILE A 153 -6.47 -22.74 8.45
C ILE A 153 -6.63 -24.24 8.22
N ASP A 154 -6.32 -25.04 9.24
CA ASP A 154 -6.64 -26.46 9.33
C ASP A 154 -7.67 -26.68 10.44
N ASP A 155 -8.93 -26.86 10.07
CA ASP A 155 -10.06 -27.08 10.96
C ASP A 155 -10.75 -28.44 10.72
N ALA A 156 -10.02 -29.39 10.13
CA ALA A 156 -10.52 -30.74 9.87
C ALA A 156 -10.98 -31.46 11.16
N ASP A 157 -10.35 -31.14 12.29
CA ASP A 157 -10.88 -31.37 13.64
C ASP A 157 -11.30 -30.03 14.27
N PRO A 158 -12.62 -29.72 14.31
CA PRO A 158 -13.10 -28.46 14.87
C PRO A 158 -12.77 -28.22 16.34
N GLN A 159 -12.38 -29.25 17.09
CA GLN A 159 -11.97 -29.15 18.50
C GLN A 159 -10.45 -28.98 18.67
N ALA A 160 -9.68 -29.15 17.61
CA ALA A 160 -8.22 -29.07 17.60
C ALA A 160 -7.70 -28.40 16.32
N ALA A 161 -8.41 -27.34 15.90
CA ALA A 161 -8.08 -26.57 14.71
C ALA A 161 -6.76 -25.80 14.91
N ARG A 162 -6.13 -25.42 13.80
CA ARG A 162 -4.85 -24.71 13.78
C ARG A 162 -4.88 -23.58 12.79
N LEU A 163 -4.34 -22.44 13.20
CA LEU A 163 -4.04 -21.31 12.34
C LEU A 163 -2.53 -21.18 12.21
N THR A 164 -2.02 -21.30 10.99
CA THR A 164 -0.60 -21.09 10.68
C THR A 164 -0.45 -19.80 9.87
N PHE A 165 0.57 -19.00 10.17
CA PHE A 165 0.85 -17.73 9.49
C PHE A 165 2.34 -17.38 9.58
N GLN A 166 2.75 -16.34 8.86
CA GLN A 166 4.10 -15.79 8.90
C GLN A 166 4.12 -14.48 9.71
N ALA A 167 5.08 -14.36 10.62
CA ALA A 167 5.35 -13.14 11.38
C ALA A 167 6.86 -12.97 11.61
N GLY A 168 7.33 -11.71 11.57
CA GLY A 168 8.74 -11.37 11.78
C GLY A 168 9.22 -11.48 13.23
N GLU A 169 8.34 -11.29 14.22
CA GLU A 169 8.68 -11.25 15.64
C GLU A 169 8.14 -12.47 16.39
N LEU A 170 8.89 -12.97 17.38
CA LEU A 170 8.37 -13.93 18.37
C LEU A 170 7.68 -13.14 19.50
N ALA A 171 6.34 -13.17 19.49
CA ALA A 171 5.49 -12.44 20.41
C ALA A 171 4.38 -13.34 21.00
N THR A 172 3.42 -12.76 21.71
CA THR A 172 2.20 -13.49 22.10
C THR A 172 1.13 -13.32 21.03
N TYR A 173 0.51 -14.40 20.58
CA TYR A 173 -0.60 -14.38 19.63
C TYR A 173 -1.81 -15.15 20.16
N GLN A 174 -3.01 -14.70 19.80
CA GLN A 174 -4.25 -15.39 20.12
C GLN A 174 -5.21 -15.35 18.93
N VAL A 175 -5.86 -16.48 18.68
CA VAL A 175 -6.92 -16.58 17.67
C VAL A 175 -8.25 -16.11 18.26
N VAL A 176 -8.88 -15.16 17.60
CA VAL A 176 -10.14 -14.53 18.00
C VAL A 176 -11.12 -14.44 16.84
N ALA A 177 -12.39 -14.21 17.14
CA ALA A 177 -13.41 -13.78 16.17
C ALA A 177 -14.30 -12.72 16.81
N GLU A 178 -14.94 -11.89 15.99
CA GLU A 178 -15.97 -10.97 16.46
C GLU A 178 -17.11 -11.77 17.11
N ALA A 179 -17.66 -11.26 18.21
CA ALA A 179 -18.76 -11.93 18.92
C ALA A 179 -20.01 -12.09 18.04
N GLU A 180 -20.18 -11.19 17.06
CA GLU A 180 -21.28 -11.18 16.10
C GLU A 180 -20.89 -11.76 14.73
N ALA A 181 -19.77 -12.48 14.61
CA ALA A 181 -19.27 -13.00 13.35
C ALA A 181 -20.33 -13.78 12.55
N GLY A 182 -20.46 -13.44 11.26
CA GLY A 182 -21.40 -14.03 10.33
C GLY A 182 -22.89 -13.72 10.59
N THR A 183 -23.21 -12.89 11.59
CA THR A 183 -24.60 -12.50 11.85
C THR A 183 -25.17 -11.81 10.61
N PRO A 184 -26.32 -12.27 10.07
CA PRO A 184 -26.93 -11.65 8.90
C PRO A 184 -27.18 -10.16 9.14
N ARG A 185 -26.80 -9.34 8.17
CA ARG A 185 -27.02 -7.89 8.21
C ARG A 185 -27.51 -7.39 6.87
N THR A 186 -28.40 -6.41 6.90
CA THR A 186 -28.83 -5.73 5.68
C THR A 186 -27.85 -4.61 5.36
N GLU A 187 -27.25 -4.67 4.20
CA GLU A 187 -26.33 -3.64 3.69
C GLU A 187 -26.89 -3.02 2.42
N ARG A 188 -26.56 -1.75 2.19
CA ARG A 188 -26.77 -1.12 0.89
C ARG A 188 -25.63 -1.52 -0.03
N PHE A 189 -25.96 -1.96 -1.25
CA PHE A 189 -24.98 -2.14 -2.33
C PHE A 189 -25.28 -1.15 -3.44
N ALA A 190 -24.28 -0.39 -3.88
CA ALA A 190 -24.34 0.48 -5.04
C ALA A 190 -24.10 -0.27 -6.36
N TYR A 191 -23.56 -1.49 -6.30
CA TYR A 191 -23.13 -2.33 -7.42
C TYR A 191 -22.08 -1.66 -8.30
N ARG A 192 -21.17 -0.89 -7.69
CA ARG A 192 -20.06 -0.26 -8.39
C ARG A 192 -18.75 -0.58 -7.69
N ALA A 193 -17.74 -0.86 -8.52
CA ALA A 193 -16.37 -1.03 -8.09
C ALA A 193 -15.49 -0.01 -8.82
N ILE A 194 -14.42 0.42 -8.16
CA ILE A 194 -13.36 1.22 -8.77
C ILE A 194 -12.02 0.50 -8.58
N ILE A 195 -11.30 0.29 -9.68
CA ILE A 195 -10.04 -0.44 -9.73
C ILE A 195 -9.05 0.34 -10.58
N GLY A 196 -7.76 0.30 -10.24
CA GLY A 196 -6.75 0.89 -11.11
C GLY A 196 -5.39 0.23 -11.02
N ILE A 197 -4.56 0.50 -12.03
CA ILE A 197 -3.18 0.02 -12.12
C ILE A 197 -2.22 1.22 -12.11
N SER A 198 -1.09 1.12 -11.41
CA SER A 198 -0.04 2.16 -11.43
C SER A 198 -0.62 3.54 -11.07
N MET A 199 -0.55 4.55 -11.95
CA MET A 199 -1.22 5.85 -11.76
C MET A 199 -2.68 5.75 -11.30
N GLY A 200 -3.44 4.77 -11.79
CA GLY A 200 -4.83 4.55 -11.43
C GLY A 200 -5.05 3.85 -10.09
N GLY A 201 -4.04 3.19 -9.52
CA GLY A 201 -4.17 2.30 -8.36
C GLY A 201 -4.58 3.03 -7.08
N ASN A 202 -3.72 3.89 -6.54
CA ASN A 202 -4.06 4.68 -5.36
C ASN A 202 -5.23 5.64 -5.65
N ALA A 203 -5.32 6.19 -6.86
CA ALA A 203 -6.47 7.00 -7.25
C ALA A 203 -7.78 6.24 -7.04
N ALA A 204 -7.89 4.98 -7.50
CA ALA A 204 -9.05 4.14 -7.28
C ALA A 204 -9.33 3.92 -5.79
N MET A 205 -8.30 3.59 -5.00
CA MET A 205 -8.46 3.38 -3.55
C MET A 205 -8.94 4.65 -2.84
N SER A 206 -8.28 5.78 -3.08
CA SER A 206 -8.62 7.05 -2.44
C SER A 206 -9.99 7.57 -2.87
N ILE A 207 -10.33 7.54 -4.16
CA ILE A 207 -11.64 8.00 -4.65
C ILE A 207 -12.74 7.10 -4.08
N GLY A 208 -12.55 5.77 -4.11
CA GLY A 208 -13.54 4.85 -3.58
C GLY A 208 -13.77 5.00 -2.08
N LEU A 209 -12.73 5.29 -1.29
CA LEU A 209 -12.87 5.59 0.14
C LEU A 209 -13.49 6.98 0.41
N SER A 210 -13.34 7.95 -0.50
CA SER A 210 -14.01 9.26 -0.42
C SER A 210 -15.50 9.19 -0.74
N HIS A 211 -15.91 8.23 -1.57
CA HIS A 211 -17.29 8.07 -2.05
C HIS A 211 -17.85 6.67 -1.69
N PRO A 212 -17.91 6.31 -0.39
CA PRO A 212 -18.31 4.97 0.08
C PRO A 212 -19.79 4.64 -0.17
N ASP A 213 -20.60 5.64 -0.52
CA ASP A 213 -21.99 5.52 -0.94
C ASP A 213 -22.14 5.25 -2.44
N LEU A 214 -21.07 5.49 -3.21
CA LEU A 214 -21.02 5.27 -4.65
C LEU A 214 -20.32 3.96 -5.01
N PHE A 215 -19.24 3.60 -4.31
CA PHE A 215 -18.43 2.41 -4.58
C PHE A 215 -18.43 1.43 -3.40
N ASP A 216 -18.79 0.17 -3.65
CA ASP A 216 -18.78 -0.89 -2.62
C ASP A 216 -17.41 -1.59 -2.51
N VAL A 217 -16.61 -1.50 -3.58
CA VAL A 217 -15.35 -2.23 -3.78
C VAL A 217 -14.30 -1.31 -4.37
N THR A 218 -13.10 -1.34 -3.80
CA THR A 218 -11.92 -0.62 -4.30
C THR A 218 -10.76 -1.58 -4.53
N ALA A 219 -10.00 -1.34 -5.60
CA ALA A 219 -8.80 -2.11 -5.85
C ALA A 219 -7.61 -1.29 -6.40
N ASP A 220 -6.44 -1.49 -5.80
CA ASP A 220 -5.18 -0.83 -6.13
C ASP A 220 -4.14 -1.86 -6.62
N LEU A 221 -3.82 -1.83 -7.91
CA LEU A 221 -2.84 -2.74 -8.50
C LEU A 221 -1.51 -2.02 -8.73
N GLY A 222 -0.62 -2.08 -7.74
CA GLY A 222 0.71 -1.47 -7.78
C GLY A 222 0.64 0.04 -7.96
N GLY A 223 -0.24 0.68 -7.21
CA GLY A 223 -0.58 2.09 -7.33
C GLY A 223 0.56 3.01 -6.99
N GLU A 224 0.72 4.07 -7.79
CA GLU A 224 1.71 5.11 -7.54
C GLU A 224 1.12 6.51 -7.71
N PRO A 225 1.25 7.42 -6.72
CA PRO A 225 1.86 7.21 -5.39
C PRO A 225 1.12 6.15 -4.56
N GLY A 226 1.82 5.32 -3.77
CA GLY A 226 1.21 4.16 -3.10
C GLY A 226 0.19 4.46 -1.98
N PRO A 227 -0.38 3.42 -1.32
CA PRO A 227 -1.40 3.56 -0.28
C PRO A 227 -1.04 4.50 0.89
N SER A 228 0.24 4.53 1.29
CA SER A 228 0.77 5.49 2.23
C SER A 228 1.45 6.64 1.48
N MET A 229 0.74 7.77 1.39
CA MET A 229 1.27 9.03 0.84
C MET A 229 2.40 9.57 1.70
N ARG A 230 2.29 9.40 3.02
CA ARG A 230 3.31 9.82 4.00
C ARG A 230 4.65 9.15 3.72
N TYR A 231 4.65 7.81 3.63
CA TYR A 231 5.85 7.06 3.25
C TYR A 231 6.37 7.48 1.87
N THR A 232 5.47 7.60 0.88
CA THR A 232 5.88 7.92 -0.50
C THR A 232 6.58 9.28 -0.59
N LEU A 233 6.06 10.29 0.11
CA LEU A 233 6.70 11.61 0.16
C LEU A 233 8.02 11.60 0.95
N ALA A 234 8.11 10.86 2.05
CA ALA A 234 9.37 10.66 2.77
C ALA A 234 10.42 9.97 1.88
N MET A 235 10.04 8.95 1.11
CA MET A 235 10.92 8.29 0.15
C MET A 235 11.37 9.26 -0.97
N ILE A 236 10.46 10.08 -1.50
CA ILE A 236 10.81 11.06 -2.54
C ILE A 236 11.83 12.05 -1.98
N ARG A 237 11.61 12.56 -0.77
CA ARG A 237 12.52 13.52 -0.11
C ARG A 237 13.88 12.88 0.21
N ASP A 238 13.88 11.79 0.97
CA ASP A 238 15.10 11.20 1.52
C ASP A 238 15.96 10.52 0.46
N TYR A 239 15.31 9.93 -0.56
CA TYR A 239 15.98 9.17 -1.62
C TYR A 239 15.94 9.91 -2.95
N LEU A 240 14.78 10.03 -3.60
CA LEU A 240 14.74 10.52 -4.98
C LEU A 240 15.30 11.94 -5.14
N PHE A 241 15.10 12.82 -4.15
CA PHE A 241 15.58 14.21 -4.12
C PHE A 241 16.66 14.46 -3.05
N GLY A 242 17.18 13.39 -2.42
CA GLY A 242 18.17 13.46 -1.36
C GLY A 242 19.57 12.98 -1.77
N GLY A 243 20.42 12.76 -0.77
CA GLY A 243 21.77 12.20 -0.91
C GLY A 243 22.92 13.22 -0.75
N PHE A 244 22.60 14.50 -0.53
CA PHE A 244 23.57 15.58 -0.41
C PHE A 244 24.13 15.73 1.00
N CYS A 245 25.34 16.27 1.11
CA CYS A 245 25.90 16.73 2.38
C CYS A 245 25.20 18.00 2.85
N THR A 246 24.80 18.01 4.12
CA THR A 246 24.19 19.15 4.78
C THR A 246 25.22 20.08 5.42
N ALA A 247 24.82 21.27 5.84
CA ALA A 247 25.63 22.20 6.62
C ALA A 247 26.05 21.59 7.97
N ASP A 248 25.22 20.72 8.55
CA ASP A 248 25.56 19.95 9.75
C ASP A 248 26.65 18.91 9.48
N ASP A 249 26.66 18.28 8.30
CA ASP A 249 27.76 17.41 7.86
C ASP A 249 29.06 18.19 7.68
N GLU A 250 28.99 19.39 7.11
CA GLU A 250 30.14 20.28 6.94
C GLU A 250 30.70 20.72 8.29
N ALA A 251 29.84 21.16 9.21
CA ALA A 251 30.22 21.52 10.57
C ALA A 251 30.83 20.34 11.35
N ALA A 252 30.36 19.12 11.10
CA ALA A 252 30.89 17.90 11.70
C ALA A 252 32.12 17.33 10.97
N GLY A 253 32.53 17.89 9.83
CA GLY A 253 33.65 17.42 9.02
C GLY A 253 33.40 16.09 8.30
N ARG A 254 32.14 15.74 8.01
CA ARG A 254 31.73 14.52 7.29
C ARG A 254 31.66 14.69 5.77
N GLY A 255 31.49 15.92 5.28
CA GLY A 255 31.44 16.28 3.86
C GLY A 255 31.04 17.75 3.72
N ALA A 256 31.34 18.41 2.61
CA ALA A 256 30.97 19.81 2.39
C ALA A 256 29.65 19.92 1.63
N VAL A 257 28.86 20.98 1.86
CA VAL A 257 27.73 21.31 0.98
C VAL A 257 28.25 21.46 -0.45
N GLY A 258 27.56 20.85 -1.43
CA GLY A 258 28.08 20.66 -2.78
C GLY A 258 28.74 19.30 -3.03
N GLN A 259 28.58 18.34 -2.11
CA GLN A 259 29.03 16.95 -2.24
C GLN A 259 27.89 15.97 -1.90
N LEU A 260 28.05 14.70 -2.28
CA LEU A 260 27.17 13.62 -1.84
C LEU A 260 27.64 13.03 -0.51
N CYS A 261 26.68 12.78 0.39
CA CYS A 261 26.88 12.17 1.70
C CYS A 261 25.98 10.92 1.85
N LEU A 262 26.11 9.96 0.94
CA LEU A 262 25.24 8.77 0.89
C LEU A 262 25.27 7.92 2.17
N ASP A 263 26.42 7.89 2.87
CA ASP A 263 26.55 7.19 4.15
C ASP A 263 25.75 7.84 5.29
N GLN A 264 25.28 9.10 5.11
CA GLN A 264 24.45 9.83 6.07
C GLN A 264 22.96 9.79 5.71
N GLN A 265 22.61 9.27 4.52
CA GLN A 265 21.22 9.14 4.09
C GLN A 265 20.45 8.18 5.02
N ARG A 266 19.14 8.39 5.16
CA ARG A 266 18.28 7.53 5.99
C ARG A 266 18.47 6.04 5.62
N PRO A 267 18.81 5.16 6.58
CA PRO A 267 18.94 3.74 6.31
C PRO A 267 17.64 3.13 5.76
N ALA A 268 17.77 2.26 4.75
CA ALA A 268 16.62 1.53 4.22
C ALA A 268 16.15 0.42 5.15
N ARG A 269 14.84 0.26 5.21
CA ARG A 269 14.12 -0.85 5.85
C ARG A 269 14.16 -2.09 4.94
N ARG A 270 15.33 -2.73 4.88
CA ARG A 270 15.59 -3.87 3.98
C ARG A 270 14.65 -5.06 4.22
N ASP A 271 14.19 -5.24 5.46
CA ASP A 271 13.19 -6.24 5.86
C ASP A 271 11.79 -5.96 5.28
N GLN A 272 11.57 -4.74 4.75
CA GLN A 272 10.35 -4.31 4.08
C GLN A 272 10.53 -4.21 2.56
N PHE A 273 11.70 -4.60 2.04
CA PHE A 273 12.12 -4.48 0.65
C PHE A 273 12.31 -3.04 0.17
N GLU A 274 12.64 -2.11 1.08
CA GLU A 274 12.93 -0.73 0.70
C GLU A 274 14.23 -0.62 -0.11
N LEU A 275 14.12 -0.04 -1.30
CA LEU A 275 15.22 0.33 -2.18
C LEU A 275 15.63 1.79 -1.91
N THR A 276 16.94 2.01 -1.86
CA THR A 276 17.52 3.36 -1.77
C THR A 276 17.90 3.89 -3.15
N SER A 277 17.85 5.20 -3.30
CA SER A 277 18.42 5.95 -4.43
C SER A 277 18.89 7.31 -3.93
N ASP A 278 19.48 8.11 -4.82
CA ASP A 278 19.77 9.52 -4.57
C ASP A 278 19.43 10.35 -5.82
N PHE A 279 19.45 11.68 -5.69
CA PHE A 279 19.13 12.56 -6.80
C PHE A 279 20.05 12.35 -8.01
N GLU A 280 21.30 11.95 -7.82
CA GLU A 280 22.28 11.74 -8.91
C GLU A 280 22.27 10.32 -9.45
N HIS A 281 21.82 9.34 -8.67
CA HIS A 281 21.72 7.94 -9.03
C HIS A 281 20.27 7.44 -8.84
N MET A 282 19.40 7.82 -9.79
CA MET A 282 18.02 7.35 -9.82
C MET A 282 17.95 5.87 -10.26
N ILE A 283 16.97 5.14 -9.73
CA ILE A 283 16.81 3.71 -10.04
C ILE A 283 16.49 3.54 -11.53
N TYR A 284 17.35 2.82 -12.23
CA TYR A 284 17.08 2.32 -13.57
C TYR A 284 16.94 0.80 -13.53
N GLN A 285 15.86 0.29 -14.11
CA GLN A 285 15.63 -1.14 -14.29
C GLN A 285 15.48 -1.44 -15.78
N ASP A 286 16.35 -2.29 -16.31
CA ASP A 286 16.27 -2.81 -17.68
C ASP A 286 15.44 -4.10 -17.74
N GLY A 287 14.90 -4.44 -18.91
CA GLY A 287 14.18 -5.71 -19.12
C GLY A 287 12.68 -5.65 -18.82
N SER A 288 12.11 -6.80 -18.45
CA SER A 288 10.65 -6.97 -18.35
C SER A 288 10.09 -6.50 -17.01
N GLY A 289 8.78 -6.25 -16.96
CA GLY A 289 8.05 -6.02 -15.71
C GLY A 289 8.20 -4.63 -15.08
N VAL A 290 8.86 -3.68 -15.76
CA VAL A 290 8.97 -2.29 -15.30
C VAL A 290 7.74 -1.47 -15.72
N GLY A 291 7.13 -1.78 -16.87
CA GLY A 291 5.96 -1.09 -17.41
C GLY A 291 6.24 0.25 -18.08
N LEU A 292 7.36 0.88 -17.75
CA LEU A 292 7.82 2.16 -18.31
C LEU A 292 9.33 2.09 -18.60
N THR A 293 9.83 3.01 -19.42
CA THR A 293 11.28 3.23 -19.56
C THR A 293 11.72 4.33 -18.59
N LEU A 294 12.25 3.93 -17.43
CA LEU A 294 12.57 4.82 -16.31
C LEU A 294 13.90 5.54 -16.49
N ARG A 295 13.93 6.57 -17.32
CA ARG A 295 15.07 7.47 -17.43
C ARG A 295 14.89 8.68 -16.52
N ARG A 296 15.98 9.42 -16.27
CA ARG A 296 15.93 10.68 -15.50
C ARG A 296 14.90 11.66 -16.04
N ASP A 297 14.73 11.70 -17.37
CA ASP A 297 13.74 12.58 -18.00
C ASP A 297 12.29 12.26 -17.59
N LEU A 298 11.98 10.98 -17.41
CA LEU A 298 10.66 10.51 -17.01
C LEU A 298 10.40 10.82 -15.53
N TYR A 299 11.39 10.70 -14.65
CA TYR A 299 11.25 11.12 -13.25
C TYR A 299 10.90 12.60 -13.13
N MET A 300 11.58 13.47 -13.89
CA MET A 300 11.26 14.90 -13.92
C MET A 300 9.86 15.19 -14.46
N LYS A 301 9.44 14.49 -15.53
CA LYS A 301 8.07 14.60 -16.07
C LYS A 301 7.02 14.15 -15.05
N ALA A 302 7.23 13.00 -14.42
CA ALA A 302 6.34 12.45 -13.42
C ALA A 302 6.23 13.37 -12.19
N ALA A 303 7.35 13.92 -11.70
CA ALA A 303 7.35 14.88 -10.60
C ALA A 303 6.54 16.16 -10.93
N ARG A 304 6.64 16.66 -12.16
CA ARG A 304 5.83 17.80 -12.61
C ARG A 304 4.35 17.46 -12.74
N ASP A 305 4.00 16.33 -13.34
CA ASP A 305 2.60 15.92 -13.49
C ASP A 305 1.95 15.61 -12.14
N LEU A 306 2.65 14.93 -11.23
CA LEU A 306 2.22 14.74 -9.84
C LEU A 306 1.98 16.06 -9.13
N SER A 307 2.91 17.02 -9.26
CA SER A 307 2.76 18.34 -8.64
C SER A 307 1.63 19.16 -9.27
N ARG A 308 1.32 18.95 -10.56
CA ARG A 308 0.15 19.56 -11.22
C ARG A 308 -1.15 18.90 -10.80
N ALA A 309 -1.13 17.64 -10.37
CA ALA A 309 -2.31 16.92 -9.89
C ALA A 309 -2.58 17.16 -8.39
N LEU A 310 -1.53 17.24 -7.58
CA LEU A 310 -1.59 17.18 -6.10
C LEU A 310 -0.95 18.38 -5.39
N SER A 311 -0.46 19.39 -6.13
CA SER A 311 0.40 20.48 -5.65
C SER A 311 1.87 20.08 -5.47
N ASN A 312 2.78 21.06 -5.50
CA ASN A 312 4.22 20.87 -5.35
C ASN A 312 4.57 20.47 -3.90
N PRO A 313 4.97 19.21 -3.63
CA PRO A 313 5.24 18.77 -2.28
C PRO A 313 6.63 19.18 -1.78
N ALA A 314 7.55 19.56 -2.68
CA ALA A 314 8.92 19.89 -2.32
C ALA A 314 9.03 21.28 -1.71
N LEU A 315 8.30 22.26 -2.25
CA LEU A 315 8.39 23.65 -1.83
C LEU A 315 7.01 24.28 -1.75
N TYR A 316 6.75 24.99 -0.66
CA TYR A 316 5.51 25.74 -0.47
C TYR A 316 5.62 27.15 -1.04
N ASN A 317 4.57 27.57 -1.75
CA ASN A 317 4.42 28.93 -2.23
C ASN A 317 2.97 29.39 -1.98
N PRO A 318 2.75 30.33 -1.04
CA PRO A 318 1.43 30.84 -0.72
C PRO A 318 0.69 31.46 -1.91
N ASP A 319 1.43 31.92 -2.92
CA ASP A 319 0.87 32.60 -4.10
C ASP A 319 0.50 31.62 -5.24
N HIS A 320 1.01 30.39 -5.23
CA HIS A 320 0.79 29.43 -6.31
C HIS A 320 1.09 27.96 -5.90
N PRO A 321 0.14 27.01 -6.04
CA PRO A 321 0.31 25.64 -5.51
C PRO A 321 1.34 24.77 -6.26
N TYR A 322 1.75 25.18 -7.46
CA TYR A 322 2.75 24.45 -8.26
C TYR A 322 4.15 25.10 -8.26
N ALA A 323 4.20 26.43 -8.18
CA ALA A 323 5.44 27.14 -8.44
C ALA A 323 6.29 27.13 -7.16
N PRO A 324 7.62 26.93 -7.24
CA PRO A 324 8.48 27.22 -6.11
C PRO A 324 8.34 28.69 -5.66
N PRO A 325 8.58 28.98 -4.37
CA PRO A 325 8.58 30.35 -3.87
C PRO A 325 9.64 31.17 -4.63
N GLY A 326 9.30 32.42 -4.96
CA GLY A 326 10.19 33.27 -5.77
C GLY A 326 10.01 33.16 -7.28
N VAL A 327 9.39 32.10 -7.79
CA VAL A 327 9.21 31.86 -9.22
C VAL A 327 7.82 32.33 -9.67
N ASP A 328 7.80 33.35 -10.54
CA ASP A 328 6.55 33.82 -11.17
C ASP A 328 6.00 32.74 -12.12
N PRO A 329 4.70 32.37 -12.05
CA PRO A 329 4.10 31.41 -12.97
C PRO A 329 4.31 31.72 -14.47
N ALA A 330 4.46 33.00 -14.85
CA ALA A 330 4.79 33.42 -16.21
C ALA A 330 6.16 32.89 -16.69
N TYR A 331 7.04 32.49 -15.77
CA TYR A 331 8.27 31.78 -16.11
C TYR A 331 7.97 30.47 -16.84
N PHE A 332 6.98 29.71 -16.39
CA PHE A 332 6.67 28.39 -16.95
C PHE A 332 6.12 28.46 -18.37
N GLU A 333 5.59 29.61 -18.80
CA GLU A 333 5.14 29.87 -20.16
C GLU A 333 6.31 29.98 -21.17
N GLN A 334 7.54 30.12 -20.69
CA GLN A 334 8.72 30.19 -21.54
C GLN A 334 9.17 28.80 -22.02
N PRO A 335 9.69 28.68 -23.27
CA PRO A 335 10.22 27.42 -23.78
C PRO A 335 11.30 26.82 -22.87
N ALA A 336 11.33 25.49 -22.73
CA ALA A 336 12.33 24.77 -21.95
C ALA A 336 13.78 25.26 -22.18
N ALA A 337 14.19 25.41 -23.44
CA ALA A 337 15.52 25.88 -23.79
C ALA A 337 15.84 27.28 -23.25
N GLN A 338 14.85 28.18 -23.20
CA GLN A 338 15.02 29.52 -22.63
C GLN A 338 15.19 29.45 -21.12
N ARG A 339 14.44 28.58 -20.45
CA ARG A 339 14.53 28.37 -19.01
C ARG A 339 15.83 27.73 -18.57
N CYS A 340 16.30 26.71 -19.31
CA CYS A 340 17.60 26.09 -19.05
C CYS A 340 18.77 27.03 -19.33
N ALA A 341 18.63 27.99 -20.25
CA ALA A 341 19.66 28.97 -20.55
C ALA A 341 19.62 30.21 -19.64
N ASN A 342 18.48 30.49 -19.00
CA ASN A 342 18.26 31.67 -18.17
C ASN A 342 17.53 31.25 -16.89
N PRO A 343 18.26 30.63 -15.94
CA PRO A 343 17.68 30.29 -14.65
C PRO A 343 17.31 31.55 -13.87
N ILE A 344 16.25 31.46 -13.08
CA ILE A 344 15.94 32.47 -12.08
C ILE A 344 16.93 32.28 -10.94
N VAL A 345 17.54 33.38 -10.49
CA VAL A 345 18.45 33.41 -9.34
C VAL A 345 17.75 34.11 -8.19
N LEU A 346 17.56 33.38 -7.10
CA LEU A 346 16.97 33.85 -5.85
C LEU A 346 18.09 34.12 -4.86
N ALA A 347 18.10 35.33 -4.30
CA ALA A 347 18.97 35.73 -3.21
C ALA A 347 18.21 35.68 -1.88
N ASP A 348 18.94 35.61 -0.77
CA ASP A 348 18.39 35.58 0.59
C ASP A 348 17.38 34.44 0.78
N PHE A 349 17.62 33.32 0.10
CA PHE A 349 16.79 32.12 0.19
C PHE A 349 17.42 31.19 1.22
N PHE A 350 16.80 31.14 2.40
CA PHE A 350 17.30 30.33 3.50
C PHE A 350 16.86 28.89 3.34
N ASP A 351 17.74 28.00 3.77
CA ASP A 351 17.46 26.58 3.89
C ASP A 351 18.37 25.99 4.95
N ARG A 352 17.80 25.35 5.97
CA ARG A 352 18.57 24.80 7.09
C ARG A 352 19.68 23.85 6.65
N GLU A 353 19.42 23.01 5.65
CA GLU A 353 20.31 21.91 5.28
C GLU A 353 21.43 22.37 4.36
N PHE A 354 21.17 23.32 3.46
CA PHE A 354 22.11 23.62 2.38
C PHE A 354 22.46 25.11 2.25
N ASN A 355 21.66 26.01 2.81
CA ASN A 355 21.91 27.46 2.75
C ASN A 355 21.46 28.19 4.04
N PRO A 356 21.96 27.82 5.23
CA PRO A 356 21.42 28.30 6.51
C PRO A 356 21.67 29.78 6.78
N ASP A 357 22.61 30.41 6.07
CA ASP A 357 22.90 31.84 6.16
C ASP A 357 22.32 32.65 4.99
N GLY A 358 21.62 31.99 4.05
CA GLY A 358 21.02 32.60 2.87
C GLY A 358 22.04 33.22 1.89
N SER A 359 23.34 32.94 2.07
CA SER A 359 24.41 33.62 1.33
C SER A 359 24.63 33.08 -0.08
N ARG A 360 24.25 31.82 -0.34
CA ARG A 360 24.37 31.18 -1.65
C ARG A 360 23.17 31.51 -2.52
N ALA A 361 23.40 31.55 -3.82
CA ALA A 361 22.32 31.69 -4.78
C ALA A 361 21.48 30.41 -4.81
N VAL A 362 20.16 30.56 -4.90
CA VAL A 362 19.24 29.46 -5.13
C VAL A 362 18.61 29.63 -6.51
N ILE A 363 18.66 28.61 -7.34
CA ILE A 363 18.32 28.72 -8.75
C ILE A 363 17.23 27.76 -9.20
N THR A 364 16.47 28.16 -10.22
CA THR A 364 15.77 27.18 -11.06
C THR A 364 16.78 26.47 -11.96
N PHE A 365 16.54 25.21 -12.32
CA PHE A 365 17.49 24.44 -13.11
C PHE A 365 16.82 23.44 -14.04
N CYS A 366 17.64 22.77 -14.86
CA CYS A 366 17.22 21.68 -15.73
C CYS A 366 18.00 20.41 -15.39
N ASP A 367 17.36 19.26 -15.61
CA ASP A 367 17.92 17.91 -15.46
C ASP A 367 17.53 17.08 -16.70
N GLY A 368 17.35 15.77 -16.55
CA GLY A 368 17.03 14.79 -17.59
C GLY A 368 18.26 14.29 -18.36
N ASN A 369 19.47 14.69 -17.95
CA ASN A 369 20.73 14.32 -18.58
C ASN A 369 21.29 13.03 -17.95
N ASP A 370 20.88 11.88 -18.49
CA ASP A 370 21.56 10.59 -18.31
C ASP A 370 22.19 10.12 -19.63
N GLY A 371 23.21 9.26 -19.52
CA GLY A 371 23.98 8.79 -20.67
C GLY A 371 24.53 7.37 -20.49
N GLU A 372 24.72 6.64 -21.59
CA GLU A 372 25.32 5.30 -21.57
C GLU A 372 26.73 5.26 -20.97
N ALA A 373 27.43 6.41 -20.96
CA ALA A 373 28.79 6.52 -20.45
C ALA A 373 28.88 6.29 -18.93
N LEU A 374 27.92 6.81 -18.16
CA LEU A 374 27.85 6.66 -16.70
C LEU A 374 26.76 5.67 -16.25
N GLY A 375 25.83 5.33 -17.13
CA GLY A 375 24.68 4.46 -16.86
C GLY A 375 23.37 5.25 -16.92
N LEU A 376 22.30 4.60 -17.39
CA LEU A 376 20.96 5.20 -17.40
C LEU A 376 20.47 5.38 -15.95
N GLY A 377 19.73 6.47 -15.68
CA GLY A 377 19.36 6.87 -14.32
C GLY A 377 20.45 7.66 -13.56
N VAL A 378 21.71 7.58 -14.00
CA VAL A 378 22.84 8.32 -13.42
C VAL A 378 22.98 9.68 -14.11
N LEU A 379 23.15 10.74 -13.32
CA LEU A 379 23.41 12.08 -13.82
C LEU A 379 24.72 12.11 -14.62
N ASP A 380 24.63 12.54 -15.87
CA ASP A 380 25.78 12.72 -16.76
C ASP A 380 25.96 14.21 -17.10
N PRO A 381 26.90 14.92 -16.47
CA PRO A 381 27.14 16.34 -16.74
C PRO A 381 27.69 16.60 -18.15
N ALA A 382 28.16 15.56 -18.87
CA ALA A 382 28.56 15.69 -20.27
C ALA A 382 27.37 15.72 -21.23
N VAL A 383 26.19 15.32 -20.78
CA VAL A 383 24.94 15.38 -21.55
C VAL A 383 24.21 16.70 -21.19
N PRO A 384 23.77 17.50 -22.17
CA PRO A 384 23.06 18.74 -21.89
C PRO A 384 21.76 18.50 -21.10
N ALA A 385 21.60 19.20 -19.97
CA ALA A 385 20.36 19.21 -19.23
C ALA A 385 19.31 20.09 -19.94
N THR A 386 18.27 19.46 -20.48
CA THR A 386 17.24 20.14 -21.29
C THR A 386 15.84 20.02 -20.73
N ASN A 387 15.66 19.33 -19.60
CA ASN A 387 14.35 19.05 -19.01
C ASN A 387 14.20 19.85 -17.71
N PRO A 388 13.41 20.94 -17.69
CA PRO A 388 13.27 21.80 -16.51
C PRO A 388 12.74 21.08 -15.27
N ALA A 389 13.43 21.23 -14.14
CA ALA A 389 12.98 20.73 -12.84
C ALA A 389 12.02 21.74 -12.18
N GLU A 390 10.89 22.05 -12.84
CA GLU A 390 9.99 23.17 -12.52
C GLU A 390 9.53 23.28 -11.06
N VAL A 391 9.50 22.16 -10.34
CA VAL A 391 8.98 22.04 -8.97
C VAL A 391 10.07 22.08 -7.91
N LEU A 392 11.34 22.11 -8.31
CA LEU A 392 12.50 22.10 -7.43
C LEU A 392 13.32 23.39 -7.59
N LEU A 393 14.13 23.68 -6.58
CA LEU A 393 15.18 24.67 -6.61
C LEU A 393 16.50 24.01 -6.20
N ALA A 394 17.62 24.51 -6.70
CA ALA A 394 18.95 24.02 -6.34
C ALA A 394 19.79 25.13 -5.70
N VAL A 395 20.68 24.78 -4.78
CA VAL A 395 21.69 25.71 -4.26
C VAL A 395 22.88 25.71 -5.21
N ASP A 396 23.16 26.86 -5.82
CA ASP A 396 24.33 27.10 -6.67
C ASP A 396 25.52 27.44 -5.77
N VAL A 397 26.32 26.41 -5.48
CA VAL A 397 27.40 26.44 -4.48
C VAL A 397 28.62 27.17 -5.03
N ASP A 398 28.91 27.01 -6.33
CA ASP A 398 30.08 27.62 -6.96
C ASP A 398 29.81 28.95 -7.68
N GLY A 399 28.53 29.31 -7.86
CA GLY A 399 28.06 30.58 -8.39
C GLY A 399 28.12 30.67 -9.91
N ASP A 400 28.15 29.54 -10.63
CA ASP A 400 28.21 29.52 -12.09
C ASP A 400 26.84 29.67 -12.78
N GLY A 401 25.76 29.65 -12.00
CA GLY A 401 24.38 29.74 -12.46
C GLY A 401 23.85 28.45 -13.07
N ARG A 402 24.42 27.29 -12.73
CA ARG A 402 23.92 25.96 -13.10
C ARG A 402 23.84 25.10 -11.85
N ARG A 403 23.18 23.95 -12.03
CA ARG A 403 23.18 22.88 -11.04
C ARG A 403 24.21 21.84 -11.47
N ASP A 404 25.31 21.77 -10.75
CA ASP A 404 26.41 20.83 -10.97
C ASP A 404 26.29 19.57 -10.07
N PRO A 405 27.06 18.50 -10.37
CA PRO A 405 27.10 17.33 -9.50
C PRO A 405 27.52 17.68 -8.06
N GLY A 406 26.79 17.14 -7.09
CA GLY A 406 26.92 17.43 -5.66
C GLY A 406 26.10 18.63 -5.19
N GLU A 407 25.61 19.49 -6.09
CA GLU A 407 24.80 20.64 -5.68
C GLU A 407 23.38 20.21 -5.28
N PRO A 408 22.95 20.60 -4.07
CA PRO A 408 21.73 20.04 -3.48
C PRO A 408 20.47 20.67 -4.08
N VAL A 409 19.40 19.88 -4.12
CA VAL A 409 18.05 20.36 -4.36
C VAL A 409 17.33 20.53 -3.03
N ILE A 410 16.52 21.59 -2.92
CA ILE A 410 15.84 21.95 -1.66
C ILE A 410 14.45 21.30 -1.59
N THR A 411 14.11 20.76 -0.43
CA THR A 411 12.78 20.22 -0.11
C THR A 411 12.35 20.62 1.31
N ASN A 412 11.43 21.57 1.43
CA ASN A 412 10.98 22.20 2.67
C ASN A 412 9.50 21.92 2.89
N ALA A 413 9.22 20.64 3.14
CA ALA A 413 7.86 20.12 3.28
C ALA A 413 7.21 20.51 4.61
N TYR A 414 8.00 20.69 5.66
CA TYR A 414 7.53 20.91 7.03
C TYR A 414 8.63 21.53 7.89
N GLU A 415 8.24 22.05 9.05
CA GLU A 415 9.18 22.47 10.09
C GLU A 415 10.01 21.31 10.66
N PRO A 416 11.29 21.56 11.00
CA PRO A 416 12.12 20.59 11.69
C PRO A 416 11.44 19.96 12.91
N PHE A 417 11.29 18.64 12.89
CA PHE A 417 10.89 17.87 14.07
C PHE A 417 11.83 16.68 14.29
N ALA A 418 11.81 16.17 15.51
CA ALA A 418 12.48 14.93 15.87
C ALA A 418 11.44 13.82 15.89
N ASP A 419 11.57 12.86 14.96
CA ASP A 419 10.75 11.66 14.86
C ASP A 419 11.16 10.65 15.95
N VAL A 420 10.78 10.98 17.19
CA VAL A 420 11.23 10.33 18.43
C VAL A 420 10.06 9.81 19.25
N GLY A 421 8.88 9.73 18.63
CA GLY A 421 7.70 9.22 19.28
C GLY A 421 6.95 10.26 20.10
N ALA A 422 5.68 9.96 20.35
CA ALA A 422 4.74 10.85 21.04
C ALA A 422 5.11 11.10 22.51
N ASP A 423 6.04 10.34 23.08
CA ASP A 423 6.57 10.60 24.41
C ASP A 423 7.71 11.65 24.43
N GLY A 424 8.22 12.02 23.25
CA GLY A 424 9.23 13.04 23.00
C GLY A 424 10.66 12.61 23.31
N VAL A 425 10.95 11.31 23.43
CA VAL A 425 12.26 10.79 23.83
C VAL A 425 12.69 9.69 22.87
N ALA A 426 13.79 9.92 22.13
CA ALA A 426 14.31 8.88 21.24
C ALA A 426 14.68 7.62 22.02
N SER A 427 14.43 6.43 21.45
CA SER A 427 14.75 5.13 22.04
C SER A 427 16.13 5.07 22.72
N ALA A 428 17.17 5.62 22.08
CA ALA A 428 18.55 5.63 22.60
C ALA A 428 18.73 6.44 23.91
N ALA A 429 17.81 7.36 24.20
CA ALA A 429 17.79 8.20 25.40
C ALA A 429 16.86 7.67 26.49
N GLU A 430 16.11 6.60 26.22
CA GLU A 430 15.11 6.08 27.16
C GLU A 430 15.72 5.26 28.30
N PRO A 431 15.09 5.28 29.49
CA PRO A 431 15.51 4.43 30.60
C PRO A 431 15.42 2.95 30.26
N GLY A 432 16.57 2.27 30.24
CA GLY A 432 16.65 0.83 29.97
C GLY A 432 17.00 0.47 28.54
N TYR A 433 17.35 1.45 27.70
CA TYR A 433 17.89 1.21 26.36
C TYR A 433 19.13 0.32 26.38
N ASP A 434 19.10 -0.70 25.54
CA ASP A 434 20.24 -1.53 25.17
C ASP A 434 20.09 -1.94 23.70
N ALA A 435 21.00 -1.49 22.84
CA ALA A 435 20.89 -1.68 21.39
C ALA A 435 20.74 -3.14 20.93
N ALA A 436 21.15 -4.12 21.75
CA ALA A 436 21.07 -5.54 21.39
C ALA A 436 19.86 -6.26 22.00
N SER A 437 19.50 -5.92 23.24
CA SER A 437 18.53 -6.68 24.03
C SER A 437 17.24 -5.92 24.36
N ASN A 438 17.26 -4.59 24.28
CA ASN A 438 16.10 -3.72 24.46
C ASN A 438 16.27 -2.42 23.65
N PRO A 439 16.24 -2.50 22.31
CA PRO A 439 16.48 -1.33 21.45
C PRO A 439 15.32 -0.34 21.44
N ASP A 440 14.15 -0.71 21.97
CA ASP A 440 12.89 0.05 21.99
C ASP A 440 12.24 -0.05 23.38
N PRO A 441 12.78 0.66 24.40
CA PRO A 441 12.29 0.57 25.78
C PRO A 441 10.85 1.06 25.99
N ALA A 442 10.42 2.15 25.37
CA ALA A 442 9.05 2.68 25.47
C ALA A 442 8.06 1.88 24.63
N GLY A 443 8.52 1.21 23.57
CA GLY A 443 7.70 0.35 22.75
C GLY A 443 6.98 1.06 21.62
N ASP A 444 7.44 2.21 21.21
CA ASP A 444 6.83 3.08 20.23
C ASP A 444 7.61 3.17 18.91
N ASP A 445 8.71 2.43 18.74
CA ASP A 445 9.36 2.24 17.43
C ASP A 445 8.37 1.69 16.40
N TYR A 446 8.14 2.45 15.33
CA TYR A 446 7.19 2.10 14.27
C TYR A 446 7.68 0.93 13.41
N HIS A 447 6.77 -0.02 13.17
CA HIS A 447 6.94 -0.99 12.11
C HIS A 447 5.59 -1.58 11.68
N TYR A 448 5.30 -1.54 10.39
CA TYR A 448 3.98 -1.89 9.83
C TYR A 448 3.40 -3.23 10.33
N GLN A 449 4.24 -4.26 10.53
CA GLN A 449 3.77 -5.57 11.01
C GLN A 449 3.74 -5.73 12.54
N ARG A 450 4.77 -5.24 13.24
CA ARG A 450 4.98 -5.57 14.66
C ARG A 450 4.56 -4.46 15.61
N ASN A 451 4.62 -3.22 15.16
CA ASN A 451 4.17 -2.06 15.90
C ASN A 451 3.55 -1.02 14.95
N PRO A 452 2.42 -1.35 14.31
CA PRO A 452 1.76 -0.45 13.34
C PRO A 452 1.22 0.84 13.95
N ARG A 453 1.22 0.97 15.28
CA ARG A 453 0.80 2.17 16.02
C ARG A 453 1.97 2.91 16.66
N GLY A 454 3.20 2.42 16.45
CA GLY A 454 4.40 3.13 16.89
C GLY A 454 4.49 4.50 16.24
N THR A 455 5.01 5.45 16.99
CA THR A 455 5.15 6.85 16.59
C THR A 455 6.61 7.23 16.40
N GLU A 456 7.57 6.55 17.04
CA GLU A 456 8.99 6.79 16.78
C GLU A 456 9.41 6.18 15.42
N GLN A 457 10.18 6.94 14.65
CA GLN A 457 10.67 6.59 13.32
C GLN A 457 9.53 6.25 12.34
N ASN A 458 8.34 6.83 12.46
CA ASN A 458 7.25 6.54 11.52
C ASN A 458 7.28 7.41 10.26
N LEU A 459 8.27 8.32 10.16
CA LEU A 459 8.50 9.28 9.09
C LEU A 459 7.44 10.38 8.99
N ASP A 460 6.71 10.62 10.07
CA ASP A 460 5.63 11.60 10.18
C ASP A 460 5.67 12.29 11.53
N PHE A 461 5.06 13.46 11.65
CA PHE A 461 4.99 14.16 12.93
C PHE A 461 3.81 13.67 13.76
N ASP A 462 4.07 13.26 14.99
CA ASP A 462 3.09 12.90 15.99
C ASP A 462 2.96 13.93 17.12
N ALA A 463 1.74 14.10 17.62
CA ALA A 463 1.48 14.99 18.74
C ALA A 463 2.24 14.54 19.99
N GLY A 464 3.21 15.34 20.42
CA GLY A 464 4.11 15.04 21.54
C GLY A 464 5.58 15.14 21.14
N GLU A 465 5.87 15.01 19.85
CA GLU A 465 7.22 15.12 19.33
C GLU A 465 7.78 16.54 19.41
N PRO A 466 9.08 16.70 19.73
CA PRO A 466 9.74 17.99 19.70
C PRO A 466 9.86 18.51 18.27
N TYR A 467 9.46 19.76 18.05
CA TYR A 467 9.69 20.47 16.81
C TYR A 467 10.29 21.86 17.07
N GLN A 468 10.85 22.45 16.03
CA GLN A 468 11.37 23.81 16.02
C GLN A 468 10.39 24.69 15.26
N ASP A 469 9.81 25.65 15.96
CA ASP A 469 8.91 26.69 15.43
C ASP A 469 9.76 27.78 14.74
N VAL A 470 10.32 27.43 13.58
CA VAL A 470 11.31 28.20 12.81
C VAL A 470 10.90 28.35 11.35
N GLY A 471 9.65 28.04 11.03
CA GLY A 471 9.13 28.08 9.67
C GLY A 471 9.63 26.96 8.77
N LEU A 472 9.04 26.91 7.58
CA LEU A 472 9.33 25.86 6.58
C LEU A 472 10.78 25.88 6.09
N ASP A 473 11.46 27.02 6.08
CA ASP A 473 12.88 27.06 5.69
C ASP A 473 13.83 26.45 6.73
N GLY A 474 13.33 26.19 7.93
CA GLY A 474 14.05 25.55 9.02
C GLY A 474 15.08 26.43 9.72
N VAL A 475 15.07 27.75 9.48
CA VAL A 475 16.08 28.71 9.98
C VAL A 475 15.41 29.79 10.83
N ALA A 476 15.80 29.88 12.09
CA ALA A 476 15.25 30.88 13.01
C ALA A 476 15.59 32.33 12.60
N GLY A 477 14.60 33.20 12.69
CA GLY A 477 14.66 34.65 12.53
C GLY A 477 14.58 35.12 11.08
N THR A 478 14.11 34.29 10.16
CA THR A 478 14.00 34.64 8.75
C THR A 478 12.72 35.45 8.48
N CYS A 479 12.71 36.17 7.36
CA CYS A 479 11.57 37.02 7.06
C CYS A 479 10.39 36.21 6.50
N GLN A 480 9.22 36.38 7.13
CA GLN A 480 7.97 35.72 6.76
C GLN A 480 7.35 36.28 5.47
N HIS A 481 6.80 35.39 4.62
CA HIS A 481 6.12 35.73 3.37
C HIS A 481 5.02 36.79 3.61
N GLY A 482 4.91 37.72 2.67
CA GLY A 482 3.97 38.85 2.76
C GLY A 482 4.42 39.99 3.67
N ALA A 483 5.47 39.82 4.48
CA ALA A 483 6.06 40.92 5.24
C ALA A 483 6.86 41.88 4.33
N THR A 484 7.11 43.09 4.84
CA THR A 484 8.04 44.02 4.19
C THR A 484 9.48 43.55 4.45
N PRO A 485 10.29 43.27 3.40
CA PRO A 485 11.65 42.79 3.60
C PRO A 485 12.50 43.75 4.45
N PRO A 486 13.24 43.23 5.45
CA PRO A 486 14.24 44.00 6.17
C PRO A 486 15.31 44.60 5.24
N ALA A 487 16.03 45.61 5.72
CA ALA A 487 17.11 46.21 4.94
C ALA A 487 18.20 45.16 4.61
N GLY A 488 18.47 44.99 3.32
CA GLY A 488 19.46 44.01 2.83
C GLY A 488 18.86 42.65 2.45
N VAL A 489 17.58 42.41 2.74
CA VAL A 489 16.85 41.21 2.30
C VAL A 489 16.02 41.58 1.06
N SER A 490 16.14 40.80 -0.01
CA SER A 490 15.45 41.04 -1.28
C SER A 490 13.98 40.63 -1.24
N ARG A 491 13.66 39.50 -0.59
CA ARG A 491 12.30 38.96 -0.46
C ARG A 491 12.19 38.05 0.76
N CYS A 492 10.97 37.93 1.28
CA CYS A 492 10.62 37.05 2.38
C CYS A 492 9.97 35.78 1.82
N TYR A 493 10.56 34.62 2.08
CA TYR A 493 10.12 33.32 1.55
C TYR A 493 9.49 32.43 2.61
N ASP A 494 9.85 32.63 3.88
CA ASP A 494 9.51 31.70 4.94
C ASP A 494 8.04 31.77 5.35
N VAL A 495 7.53 30.69 5.90
CA VAL A 495 6.15 30.57 6.37
C VAL A 495 6.13 29.72 7.63
N GLY A 496 5.42 30.20 8.65
CA GLY A 496 5.06 29.41 9.83
C GLY A 496 5.87 29.75 11.07
N GLU A 497 6.92 30.57 10.96
CA GLU A 497 7.76 30.86 12.12
C GLU A 497 7.03 31.63 13.24
N GLY A 498 7.20 31.12 14.46
CA GLY A 498 6.79 31.76 15.70
C GLY A 498 5.29 31.73 15.95
N ASP A 499 4.55 30.85 15.27
CA ASP A 499 3.11 30.72 15.41
C ASP A 499 2.67 29.75 16.53
N GLY A 500 3.64 29.00 17.08
CA GLY A 500 3.46 28.05 18.18
C GLY A 500 2.80 26.73 17.78
N VAL A 501 2.74 26.40 16.49
CA VAL A 501 2.29 25.10 15.97
C VAL A 501 3.31 24.53 14.98
N TRP A 502 3.40 23.19 14.91
CA TRP A 502 4.22 22.55 13.89
C TRP A 502 3.64 22.81 12.50
N THR A 503 4.38 23.55 11.68
CA THR A 503 3.94 23.95 10.35
C THR A 503 4.22 22.84 9.32
N LEU A 504 3.15 22.32 8.73
CA LEU A 504 3.18 21.45 7.54
C LEU A 504 2.79 22.26 6.31
N SER A 505 3.54 22.12 5.22
CA SER A 505 3.21 22.74 3.93
C SER A 505 1.76 22.41 3.52
N PRO A 506 0.93 23.42 3.22
CA PRO A 506 -0.41 23.19 2.67
C PRO A 506 -0.42 22.39 1.37
N ASN A 507 0.68 22.43 0.59
CA ASN A 507 0.81 21.56 -0.58
C ASN A 507 0.95 20.08 -0.18
N VAL A 508 1.70 19.77 0.87
CA VAL A 508 1.85 18.40 1.39
C VAL A 508 0.55 17.91 2.02
N THR A 509 -0.19 18.78 2.72
CA THR A 509 -1.52 18.43 3.25
C THR A 509 -2.45 17.89 2.15
N ARG A 510 -2.42 18.47 0.95
CA ARG A 510 -3.22 17.99 -0.20
C ARG A 510 -2.84 16.59 -0.67
N TRP A 511 -1.57 16.19 -0.52
CA TRP A 511 -1.16 14.81 -0.73
C TRP A 511 -1.72 13.90 0.37
N TYR A 512 -1.59 14.30 1.63
CA TYR A 512 -2.03 13.53 2.79
C TYR A 512 -3.55 13.35 2.87
N GLU A 513 -4.35 14.23 2.25
CA GLU A 513 -5.79 14.02 2.05
C GLU A 513 -6.10 12.70 1.34
N ASN A 514 -5.17 12.22 0.49
CA ASN A 514 -5.31 10.99 -0.29
C ASN A 514 -4.67 9.77 0.36
N ASP A 515 -4.10 9.93 1.56
CA ASP A 515 -3.54 8.83 2.34
C ASP A 515 -4.65 7.91 2.86
N VAL A 516 -4.40 6.59 2.88
CA VAL A 516 -5.37 5.62 3.39
C VAL A 516 -5.76 5.88 4.85
N SER A 517 -4.84 6.39 5.69
CA SER A 517 -5.14 6.74 7.07
C SER A 517 -6.16 7.88 7.15
N THR A 518 -5.95 8.95 6.38
CA THR A 518 -6.85 10.11 6.32
C THR A 518 -8.23 9.70 5.80
N ARG A 519 -8.27 8.90 4.73
CA ARG A 519 -9.53 8.43 4.14
C ARG A 519 -10.32 7.54 5.11
N LEU A 520 -9.68 6.59 5.78
CA LEU A 520 -10.34 5.72 6.76
C LEU A 520 -10.76 6.47 8.04
N ALA A 521 -10.00 7.48 8.47
CA ALA A 521 -10.33 8.33 9.60
C ALA A 521 -11.61 9.15 9.36
N ALA A 522 -11.81 9.61 8.12
CA ALA A 522 -12.98 10.39 7.73
C ALA A 522 -14.28 9.57 7.70
N LEU A 523 -14.20 8.24 7.59
CA LEU A 523 -15.36 7.36 7.58
C LEU A 523 -15.98 7.18 8.97
N THR A 524 -17.29 7.01 9.01
CA THR A 524 -17.98 6.51 10.21
C THR A 524 -17.69 5.02 10.42
N GLN A 525 -17.92 4.49 11.63
CA GLN A 525 -17.73 3.05 11.87
C GLN A 525 -18.56 2.16 10.93
N PRO A 526 -19.87 2.41 10.70
CA PRO A 526 -20.65 1.61 9.76
C PRO A 526 -20.13 1.66 8.31
N GLN A 527 -19.57 2.80 7.87
CA GLN A 527 -18.93 2.90 6.57
C GLN A 527 -17.65 2.07 6.52
N ARG A 528 -16.80 2.15 7.55
CA ARG A 528 -15.59 1.30 7.66
C ARG A 528 -15.91 -0.19 7.65
N ASP A 529 -17.00 -0.61 8.29
CA ASP A 529 -17.44 -2.01 8.31
C ASP A 529 -17.92 -2.52 6.94
N HIS A 530 -18.15 -1.61 5.98
CA HIS A 530 -18.51 -1.88 4.60
C HIS A 530 -17.32 -1.74 3.63
N VAL A 531 -16.18 -1.23 4.07
CA VAL A 531 -15.00 -1.09 3.19
C VAL A 531 -14.53 -2.47 2.71
N ARG A 532 -14.29 -2.57 1.40
CA ARG A 532 -13.71 -3.74 0.73
C ARG A 532 -12.57 -3.27 -0.15
N MET A 533 -11.35 -3.55 0.28
CA MET A 533 -10.12 -3.15 -0.39
C MET A 533 -9.33 -4.38 -0.85
N TRP A 534 -8.93 -4.40 -2.12
CA TRP A 534 -7.91 -5.31 -2.61
C TRP A 534 -6.72 -4.51 -3.12
N PHE A 535 -5.51 -4.84 -2.68
CA PHE A 535 -4.34 -4.19 -3.24
C PHE A 535 -3.18 -5.16 -3.47
N ASP A 536 -2.31 -4.83 -4.41
CA ASP A 536 -1.10 -5.57 -4.68
C ASP A 536 0.11 -4.66 -4.87
N ALA A 537 1.31 -5.20 -4.62
CA ALA A 537 2.55 -4.46 -4.82
C ALA A 537 3.74 -5.40 -5.05
N GLY A 538 4.65 -4.98 -5.93
CA GLY A 538 5.87 -5.70 -6.24
C GLY A 538 6.97 -5.36 -5.24
N ILE A 539 7.69 -6.36 -4.73
CA ILE A 539 8.77 -6.19 -3.73
C ILE A 539 10.06 -5.55 -4.28
N ARG A 540 10.11 -5.22 -5.58
CA ARG A 540 11.25 -4.57 -6.27
C ARG A 540 10.79 -3.39 -7.12
N ASP A 541 9.65 -2.81 -6.76
CA ASP A 541 9.15 -1.61 -7.40
C ASP A 541 10.12 -0.43 -7.24
N PHE A 542 10.34 0.34 -8.30
CA PHE A 542 11.27 1.45 -8.33
C PHE A 542 10.82 2.68 -7.52
N LEU A 543 9.55 2.73 -7.10
CA LEU A 543 8.98 3.71 -6.17
C LEU A 543 8.65 3.09 -4.80
N ASN A 544 9.17 1.89 -4.51
CA ASN A 544 8.92 1.20 -3.25
C ASN A 544 7.42 0.95 -2.96
N ALA A 545 6.60 0.68 -3.99
CA ALA A 545 5.18 0.33 -3.87
C ALA A 545 4.87 -0.63 -2.73
N SER A 546 5.69 -1.68 -2.54
CA SER A 546 5.49 -2.66 -1.47
C SER A 546 5.69 -2.09 -0.08
N VAL A 547 6.60 -1.14 0.11
CA VAL A 547 6.82 -0.50 1.41
C VAL A 547 5.65 0.44 1.74
N SER A 548 5.17 1.20 0.75
CA SER A 548 3.96 2.02 0.89
C SER A 548 2.72 1.17 1.21
N ALA A 549 2.54 0.06 0.51
CA ALA A 549 1.45 -0.88 0.74
C ALA A 549 1.59 -1.66 2.06
N ASN A 550 2.81 -1.97 2.51
CA ASN A 550 3.09 -2.51 3.84
C ASN A 550 2.60 -1.54 4.92
N ALA A 551 2.98 -0.25 4.83
CA ALA A 551 2.51 0.78 5.74
C ALA A 551 0.97 0.89 5.74
N GLY A 552 0.36 0.86 4.54
CA GLY A 552 -1.10 0.82 4.38
C GLY A 552 -1.76 -0.40 5.07
N ALA A 553 -1.17 -1.59 4.95
CA ALA A 553 -1.64 -2.79 5.64
C ALA A 553 -1.56 -2.65 7.18
N GLY A 554 -0.48 -2.03 7.67
CA GLY A 554 -0.31 -1.67 9.08
C GLY A 554 -1.40 -0.71 9.58
N ILE A 555 -1.73 0.31 8.79
CA ILE A 555 -2.82 1.26 9.08
C ILE A 555 -4.18 0.53 9.12
N ILE A 556 -4.52 -0.20 8.05
CA ILE A 556 -5.81 -0.90 7.90
C ILE A 556 -6.04 -1.88 9.06
N SER A 557 -5.07 -2.75 9.34
CA SER A 557 -5.23 -3.79 10.35
C SER A 557 -4.91 -3.32 11.75
N GLY A 558 -3.76 -2.67 11.94
CA GLY A 558 -3.24 -2.26 13.24
C GLY A 558 -3.96 -1.04 13.81
N GLN A 559 -4.04 0.05 13.04
CA GLN A 559 -4.63 1.31 13.51
C GLN A 559 -6.17 1.24 13.53
N PHE A 560 -6.78 0.79 12.44
CA PHE A 560 -8.25 0.76 12.30
C PHE A 560 -8.91 -0.57 12.70
N GLY A 561 -8.14 -1.64 12.93
CA GLY A 561 -8.70 -2.92 13.36
C GLY A 561 -9.51 -3.62 12.28
N LEU A 562 -9.37 -3.27 11.00
CA LEU A 562 -10.13 -3.88 9.91
C LEU A 562 -9.59 -5.28 9.58
N PRO A 563 -10.47 -6.22 9.19
CA PRO A 563 -10.04 -7.57 8.81
C PRO A 563 -9.28 -7.53 7.48
N LEU A 564 -8.03 -8.00 7.49
CA LEU A 564 -7.13 -7.98 6.34
C LEU A 564 -6.46 -9.35 6.15
N ALA A 565 -6.29 -9.76 4.91
CA ALA A 565 -5.45 -10.87 4.48
C ALA A 565 -4.16 -10.34 3.86
N VAL A 566 -2.99 -10.86 4.24
CA VAL A 566 -1.75 -10.59 3.50
C VAL A 566 -1.21 -11.88 2.90
N PHE A 567 -0.81 -11.84 1.63
CA PHE A 567 -0.28 -12.98 0.89
C PHE A 567 1.07 -12.63 0.28
N ASP A 568 2.08 -13.47 0.48
CA ASP A 568 3.40 -13.34 -0.13
C ASP A 568 3.50 -14.28 -1.34
N GLY A 569 3.03 -13.75 -2.47
CA GLY A 569 3.03 -14.42 -3.77
C GLY A 569 1.77 -15.23 -4.06
N PHE A 570 1.52 -15.42 -5.35
CA PHE A 570 0.32 -16.11 -5.85
C PHE A 570 0.27 -17.59 -5.44
N LYS A 571 1.44 -18.22 -5.28
CA LYS A 571 1.54 -19.63 -4.88
C LYS A 571 0.80 -19.90 -3.56
N VAL A 572 0.87 -18.96 -2.61
CA VAL A 572 0.25 -19.12 -1.30
C VAL A 572 -1.25 -18.86 -1.39
N LEU A 573 -1.65 -17.81 -2.11
CA LEU A 573 -3.05 -17.48 -2.32
C LEU A 573 -3.84 -18.65 -2.94
N GLY A 574 -3.26 -19.32 -3.94
CA GLY A 574 -3.91 -20.45 -4.61
C GLY A 574 -3.60 -21.84 -4.06
N ASP A 575 -2.83 -21.95 -2.97
CA ASP A 575 -2.29 -23.23 -2.45
C ASP A 575 -1.66 -24.11 -3.56
N THR A 576 -0.73 -23.52 -4.31
CA THR A 576 -0.07 -24.17 -5.46
C THR A 576 1.44 -24.27 -5.28
N ARG A 577 2.07 -25.11 -6.11
CA ARG A 577 3.53 -25.32 -6.05
C ARG A 577 4.34 -24.13 -6.60
N SER A 578 3.76 -23.34 -7.49
CA SER A 578 4.45 -22.24 -8.19
C SER A 578 3.46 -21.23 -8.76
N GLU A 579 3.92 -20.00 -9.04
CA GLU A 579 3.08 -18.97 -9.67
C GLU A 579 2.62 -19.35 -11.07
N ASN A 580 3.41 -20.15 -11.81
CA ASN A 580 3.04 -20.65 -13.15
C ASN A 580 1.86 -21.63 -13.13
N THR A 581 1.56 -22.20 -11.96
CA THR A 581 0.46 -23.14 -11.75
C THR A 581 -0.68 -22.51 -10.95
N TYR A 582 -0.58 -21.22 -10.63
CA TYR A 582 -1.64 -20.50 -9.97
C TYR A 582 -2.88 -20.44 -10.86
N ASP A 583 -4.02 -20.70 -10.24
CA ASP A 583 -5.33 -20.56 -10.84
C ASP A 583 -6.25 -20.00 -9.76
N PHE A 584 -6.76 -18.79 -10.00
CA PHE A 584 -7.60 -18.08 -9.06
C PHE A 584 -8.93 -18.82 -8.78
N THR A 585 -9.35 -19.72 -9.67
CA THR A 585 -10.59 -20.50 -9.50
C THR A 585 -10.47 -21.57 -8.41
N ASN A 586 -9.24 -21.92 -8.00
CA ASN A 586 -9.00 -22.82 -6.87
C ASN A 586 -8.88 -22.10 -5.52
N VAL A 587 -8.97 -20.76 -5.51
CA VAL A 587 -8.92 -19.98 -4.27
C VAL A 587 -10.30 -20.00 -3.61
N ALA A 588 -10.35 -20.38 -2.33
CA ALA A 588 -11.56 -20.27 -1.51
C ALA A 588 -11.81 -18.81 -1.11
N TRP A 589 -12.26 -17.98 -2.04
CA TRP A 589 -12.45 -16.53 -1.86
C TRP A 589 -13.41 -16.19 -0.71
N GLU A 590 -14.41 -17.03 -0.46
CA GLU A 590 -15.36 -16.94 0.65
C GLU A 590 -14.71 -17.12 2.03
N ASP A 591 -13.58 -17.84 2.10
CA ASP A 591 -12.80 -18.01 3.33
C ASP A 591 -11.91 -16.80 3.62
N LEU A 592 -11.78 -15.87 2.67
CA LEU A 592 -10.97 -14.66 2.85
C LEU A 592 -11.81 -13.54 3.49
N PRO A 593 -11.16 -12.69 4.33
CA PRO A 593 -11.77 -11.48 4.86
C PRO A 593 -12.07 -10.49 3.72
N ARG A 594 -12.84 -9.47 4.07
CA ARG A 594 -13.27 -8.41 3.14
C ARG A 594 -12.16 -7.52 2.61
N ASN A 595 -10.94 -7.59 3.15
CA ASN A 595 -9.80 -6.84 2.62
C ASN A 595 -8.63 -7.78 2.35
N GLY A 596 -7.91 -7.55 1.25
CA GLY A 596 -6.78 -8.38 0.84
C GLY A 596 -5.60 -7.55 0.33
N TYR A 597 -4.40 -8.01 0.65
CA TYR A 597 -3.13 -7.49 0.18
C TYR A 597 -2.27 -8.62 -0.38
N LEU A 598 -1.84 -8.50 -1.63
CA LEU A 598 -0.91 -9.42 -2.27
C LEU A 598 0.45 -8.76 -2.52
N ARG A 599 1.48 -9.26 -1.86
CA ARG A 599 2.89 -8.91 -2.13
C ARG A 599 3.46 -9.90 -3.12
N TYR A 600 3.75 -9.48 -4.34
CA TYR A 600 4.27 -10.38 -5.37
C TYR A 600 5.76 -10.17 -5.62
N GLY A 601 6.40 -11.23 -6.11
CA GLY A 601 7.84 -11.35 -6.23
C GLY A 601 8.41 -12.31 -5.19
N ASN A 602 9.40 -13.09 -5.61
CA ASN A 602 10.12 -14.00 -4.75
C ASN A 602 11.33 -13.27 -4.14
N PRO A 603 11.41 -13.11 -2.80
CA PRO A 603 12.56 -12.49 -2.14
C PRO A 603 13.91 -13.14 -2.48
N ASP A 604 13.87 -14.44 -2.79
CA ASP A 604 15.04 -15.27 -3.08
C ASP A 604 15.13 -15.61 -4.60
N ALA A 605 14.55 -14.76 -5.46
CA ALA A 605 14.61 -14.90 -6.91
C ALA A 605 16.05 -14.86 -7.46
N SER A 606 16.30 -15.60 -8.53
CA SER A 606 17.57 -15.47 -9.26
C SER A 606 17.63 -14.14 -10.01
N GLU A 607 18.84 -13.66 -10.34
CA GLU A 607 19.01 -12.47 -11.19
C GLU A 607 18.27 -12.59 -12.53
N ALA A 608 18.21 -13.81 -13.10
CA ALA A 608 17.49 -14.07 -14.33
C ALA A 608 15.96 -13.91 -14.17
N ASP A 609 15.40 -14.37 -13.05
CA ASP A 609 13.97 -14.20 -12.76
C ASP A 609 13.63 -12.72 -12.50
N ILE A 610 14.52 -12.01 -11.81
CA ILE A 610 14.40 -10.56 -11.60
C ILE A 610 14.43 -9.82 -12.95
N ALA A 611 15.34 -10.18 -13.85
CA ALA A 611 15.40 -9.59 -15.20
C ALA A 611 14.16 -9.89 -16.06
N LEU A 612 13.47 -11.00 -15.78
CA LEU A 612 12.18 -11.35 -16.37
C LEU A 612 10.97 -10.65 -15.71
N GLY A 613 11.22 -9.84 -14.68
CA GLY A 613 10.23 -8.96 -14.06
C GLY A 613 9.75 -9.38 -12.68
N ASP A 614 10.33 -10.41 -12.05
CA ASP A 614 9.87 -10.89 -10.75
C ASP A 614 9.85 -9.80 -9.66
N GLY A 615 8.65 -9.45 -9.21
CA GLY A 615 8.44 -8.44 -8.16
C GLY A 615 8.66 -7.00 -8.59
N ARG A 616 8.90 -6.70 -9.87
CA ARG A 616 9.00 -5.32 -10.38
C ARG A 616 7.60 -4.68 -10.53
N HIS A 617 7.53 -3.40 -10.89
CA HIS A 617 6.29 -2.59 -10.91
C HIS A 617 5.06 -3.20 -11.61
N VAL A 618 5.27 -3.80 -12.78
CA VAL A 618 4.22 -4.56 -13.48
C VAL A 618 4.26 -6.03 -13.08
N GLY A 619 5.45 -6.54 -12.79
CA GLY A 619 5.72 -7.95 -12.55
C GLY A 619 6.09 -8.70 -13.83
N SER A 620 6.44 -9.99 -13.69
CA SER A 620 6.61 -10.88 -14.82
C SER A 620 5.31 -11.03 -15.64
N ALA A 621 5.39 -11.59 -16.85
CA ALA A 621 4.20 -11.82 -17.67
C ALA A 621 3.12 -12.66 -16.97
N VAL A 622 3.54 -13.60 -16.12
CA VAL A 622 2.65 -14.44 -15.31
C VAL A 622 2.04 -13.63 -14.16
N GLN A 623 2.87 -12.82 -13.47
CA GLN A 623 2.39 -11.94 -12.41
C GLN A 623 1.35 -10.96 -12.93
N LEU A 624 1.57 -10.32 -14.08
CA LEU A 624 0.61 -9.40 -14.69
C LEU A 624 -0.80 -10.00 -14.85
N ILE A 625 -0.90 -11.20 -15.41
CA ILE A 625 -2.18 -11.88 -15.61
C ILE A 625 -2.80 -12.27 -14.27
N ASN A 626 -2.00 -12.83 -13.36
CA ASN A 626 -2.46 -13.27 -12.06
C ASN A 626 -2.98 -12.08 -11.23
N ARG A 627 -2.29 -10.94 -11.24
CA ARG A 627 -2.70 -9.70 -10.54
C ARG A 627 -4.10 -9.26 -10.95
N ALA A 628 -4.31 -9.08 -12.25
CA ALA A 628 -5.60 -8.64 -12.78
C ALA A 628 -6.71 -9.67 -12.54
N THR A 629 -6.44 -10.96 -12.79
CA THR A 629 -7.47 -12.01 -12.64
C THR A 629 -7.83 -12.25 -11.17
N SER A 630 -6.87 -12.25 -10.25
CA SER A 630 -7.13 -12.35 -8.80
C SER A 630 -7.97 -11.18 -8.28
N ALA A 631 -7.67 -9.95 -8.69
CA ALA A 631 -8.42 -8.77 -8.26
C ALA A 631 -9.87 -8.82 -8.72
N PHE A 632 -10.11 -9.20 -9.99
CA PHE A 632 -11.46 -9.37 -10.53
C PHE A 632 -12.21 -10.56 -9.92
N ALA A 633 -11.52 -11.67 -9.62
CA ALA A 633 -12.10 -12.80 -8.93
C ALA A 633 -12.52 -12.44 -7.51
N TRP A 634 -11.67 -11.74 -6.77
CA TRP A 634 -12.01 -11.25 -5.44
C TRP A 634 -13.19 -10.26 -5.48
N LEU A 635 -13.20 -9.33 -6.43
CA LEU A 635 -14.27 -8.35 -6.65
C LEU A 635 -15.60 -9.02 -6.96
N ASP A 636 -15.62 -10.02 -7.85
CA ASP A 636 -16.83 -10.78 -8.19
C ASP A 636 -17.50 -11.34 -6.93
N LYS A 637 -16.69 -11.84 -5.98
CA LYS A 637 -17.17 -12.45 -4.74
C LYS A 637 -17.65 -11.41 -3.72
N GLN A 638 -17.41 -10.12 -3.94
CA GLN A 638 -17.94 -9.04 -3.10
C GLN A 638 -19.36 -8.63 -3.48
N PHE A 639 -19.78 -8.83 -4.73
CA PHE A 639 -21.12 -8.44 -5.19
C PHE A 639 -22.15 -9.57 -5.04
N PRO A 640 -23.29 -9.31 -4.37
CA PRO A 640 -24.34 -10.30 -4.22
C PRO A 640 -25.23 -10.40 -5.48
N GLY A 641 -25.84 -11.57 -5.71
CA GLY A 641 -26.93 -11.74 -6.68
C GLY A 641 -26.56 -11.43 -8.13
N GLY A 642 -25.36 -11.85 -8.57
CA GLY A 642 -24.86 -11.65 -9.93
C GLY A 642 -25.46 -12.58 -10.99
N ASP A 643 -25.61 -12.09 -12.22
CA ASP A 643 -26.00 -12.89 -13.39
C ASP A 643 -24.85 -13.79 -13.83
N ARG A 644 -25.08 -15.10 -13.88
CA ARG A 644 -24.12 -16.11 -14.36
C ARG A 644 -24.73 -17.05 -15.39
N ASP A 645 -25.88 -16.68 -15.96
CA ASP A 645 -26.60 -17.52 -16.92
C ASP A 645 -25.75 -17.78 -18.17
N ASP A 646 -25.92 -18.97 -18.75
CA ASP A 646 -25.18 -19.38 -19.94
C ASP A 646 -25.43 -18.45 -21.14
N GLU A 647 -24.35 -17.89 -21.68
CA GLU A 647 -24.37 -17.06 -22.88
C GLU A 647 -23.32 -17.52 -23.89
N LEU A 648 -23.74 -17.90 -25.10
CA LEU A 648 -22.84 -18.44 -26.13
C LEU A 648 -22.23 -17.36 -27.04
N GLY A 649 -22.66 -16.10 -26.88
CA GLY A 649 -22.16 -14.96 -27.65
C GLY A 649 -21.11 -14.19 -26.87
N ALA A 650 -20.15 -13.59 -27.58
CA ALA A 650 -19.15 -12.72 -26.96
C ALA A 650 -19.79 -11.43 -26.41
N GLY A 651 -19.11 -10.82 -25.45
CA GLY A 651 -19.36 -9.46 -25.00
C GLY A 651 -19.06 -8.42 -26.08
N GLY A 652 -19.54 -7.21 -25.86
CA GLY A 652 -19.34 -6.08 -26.77
C GLY A 652 -18.25 -5.15 -26.27
N ILE A 653 -17.27 -4.81 -27.11
CA ILE A 653 -16.27 -3.77 -26.82
C ILE A 653 -16.64 -2.51 -27.62
N LEU A 654 -16.79 -1.38 -26.92
CA LEU A 654 -17.03 -0.06 -27.49
C LEU A 654 -15.81 0.81 -27.21
N ARG A 655 -15.05 1.11 -28.27
CA ARG A 655 -13.85 1.95 -28.24
C ARG A 655 -14.18 3.37 -28.62
N GLU A 656 -13.25 4.30 -28.38
CA GLU A 656 -13.35 5.68 -28.86
C GLU A 656 -14.67 6.37 -28.45
N GLN A 657 -15.22 6.00 -27.30
CA GLN A 657 -16.38 6.70 -26.75
C GLN A 657 -15.89 8.00 -26.11
N SER A 658 -16.74 9.02 -26.09
CA SER A 658 -16.47 10.24 -25.36
C SER A 658 -17.76 10.90 -24.91
N PHE A 659 -17.66 11.67 -23.84
CA PHE A 659 -18.66 12.62 -23.41
C PHE A 659 -17.99 13.91 -22.94
N VAL A 660 -18.74 15.02 -22.92
CA VAL A 660 -18.24 16.28 -22.37
C VAL A 660 -18.69 16.34 -20.92
N ALA A 661 -17.73 16.34 -19.98
CA ALA A 661 -18.00 16.42 -18.56
C ALA A 661 -18.72 17.75 -18.24
N PRO A 662 -19.95 17.72 -17.70
CA PRO A 662 -20.69 18.94 -17.40
C PRO A 662 -20.02 19.86 -16.39
N SER A 663 -19.25 19.30 -15.44
CA SER A 663 -18.56 20.05 -14.38
C SER A 663 -17.40 20.90 -14.89
N SER A 664 -16.61 20.38 -15.83
CA SER A 664 -15.35 21.00 -16.30
C SER A 664 -15.38 21.45 -17.77
N GLY A 665 -16.33 20.94 -18.56
CA GLY A 665 -16.37 21.10 -20.01
C GLY A 665 -15.30 20.29 -20.75
N ARG A 666 -14.58 19.39 -20.07
CA ARG A 666 -13.55 18.54 -20.67
C ARG A 666 -14.17 17.44 -21.52
N ASP A 667 -13.69 17.30 -22.76
CA ASP A 667 -13.93 16.10 -23.56
C ASP A 667 -13.22 14.92 -22.88
N THR A 668 -14.00 13.93 -22.42
CA THR A 668 -13.54 12.84 -21.58
C THR A 668 -13.78 11.52 -22.29
N PRO A 669 -12.76 11.01 -23.01
CA PRO A 669 -12.83 9.69 -23.62
C PRO A 669 -13.05 8.59 -22.59
N TYR A 670 -13.64 7.50 -23.04
CA TYR A 670 -13.72 6.26 -22.29
C TYR A 670 -13.83 5.09 -23.26
N ALA A 671 -13.56 3.88 -22.77
CA ALA A 671 -13.87 2.66 -23.48
C ALA A 671 -14.76 1.78 -22.60
N LEU A 672 -15.52 0.88 -23.21
CA LEU A 672 -16.53 0.12 -22.49
C LEU A 672 -16.56 -1.33 -22.93
N PHE A 673 -16.74 -2.23 -21.97
CA PHE A 673 -17.06 -3.63 -22.19
C PHE A 673 -18.48 -3.91 -21.67
N LEU A 674 -19.33 -4.42 -22.57
CA LEU A 674 -20.66 -4.94 -22.28
C LEU A 674 -20.57 -6.46 -22.14
N PRO A 675 -21.12 -7.05 -21.08
CA PRO A 675 -20.97 -8.48 -20.84
C PRO A 675 -21.69 -9.33 -21.90
N PRO A 676 -21.32 -10.63 -22.02
CA PRO A 676 -22.01 -11.59 -22.88
C PRO A 676 -23.54 -11.55 -22.74
N GLY A 677 -24.25 -11.52 -23.87
CA GLY A 677 -25.71 -11.50 -23.87
C GLY A 677 -26.36 -10.15 -23.53
N TYR A 678 -25.59 -9.07 -23.33
CA TYR A 678 -26.14 -7.75 -23.00
C TYR A 678 -27.23 -7.30 -23.99
N ASP A 679 -27.00 -7.37 -25.30
CA ASP A 679 -27.92 -6.88 -26.35
C ASP A 679 -29.04 -7.84 -26.75
N LYS A 680 -29.15 -9.00 -26.09
CA LYS A 680 -30.19 -9.97 -26.40
C LYS A 680 -31.57 -9.45 -26.01
N PRO A 681 -32.62 -9.60 -26.85
CA PRO A 681 -33.98 -9.16 -26.52
C PRO A 681 -34.52 -9.72 -25.21
N GLU A 682 -34.19 -10.98 -24.89
CA GLU A 682 -34.57 -11.62 -23.62
C GLU A 682 -33.94 -10.95 -22.39
N ASN A 683 -32.79 -10.31 -22.54
CA ASN A 683 -32.06 -9.62 -21.48
C ASN A 683 -32.33 -8.10 -21.46
N ALA A 684 -33.29 -7.59 -22.24
CA ALA A 684 -33.56 -6.16 -22.35
C ALA A 684 -33.97 -5.49 -21.02
N GLY A 685 -34.51 -6.25 -20.06
CA GLY A 685 -34.82 -5.79 -18.71
C GLY A 685 -33.72 -6.02 -17.67
N ARG A 686 -32.64 -6.72 -18.02
CA ARG A 686 -31.56 -7.08 -17.11
C ARG A 686 -30.60 -5.90 -16.91
N ARG A 687 -30.11 -5.76 -15.68
CA ARG A 687 -29.18 -4.70 -15.24
C ARG A 687 -27.94 -5.32 -14.62
N TYR A 688 -26.79 -4.66 -14.78
CA TYR A 688 -25.47 -5.22 -14.46
C TYR A 688 -24.70 -4.31 -13.47
N PRO A 689 -23.90 -4.89 -12.56
CA PRO A 689 -22.87 -4.12 -11.83
C PRO A 689 -21.89 -3.44 -12.78
N VAL A 690 -21.21 -2.40 -12.29
CA VAL A 690 -20.25 -1.60 -13.08
C VAL A 690 -18.89 -1.57 -12.41
N VAL A 691 -17.82 -1.84 -13.18
CA VAL A 691 -16.43 -1.73 -12.73
C VAL A 691 -15.77 -0.56 -13.47
N TYR A 692 -15.36 0.47 -12.76
CA TYR A 692 -14.59 1.59 -13.30
C TYR A 692 -13.10 1.27 -13.20
N PHE A 693 -12.41 1.15 -14.34
CA PHE A 693 -11.03 0.71 -14.44
C PHE A 693 -10.12 1.85 -14.92
N LEU A 694 -9.26 2.32 -14.01
CA LEU A 694 -8.31 3.40 -14.19
C LEU A 694 -6.96 2.86 -14.69
N HIS A 695 -6.41 3.47 -15.74
CA HIS A 695 -5.18 3.07 -16.40
C HIS A 695 -3.91 3.67 -15.76
N GLY A 696 -2.76 3.12 -16.16
CA GLY A 696 -1.44 3.58 -15.71
C GLY A 696 -0.97 4.83 -16.44
N TYR A 697 0.17 5.36 -15.98
CA TYR A 697 0.77 6.58 -16.53
C TYR A 697 1.17 6.39 -17.99
N GLY A 698 0.77 7.34 -18.87
CA GLY A 698 1.06 7.28 -20.30
C GLY A 698 0.19 6.35 -21.14
N GLN A 699 -0.83 5.71 -20.54
CA GLN A 699 -1.85 4.92 -21.25
C GLN A 699 -3.10 5.76 -21.56
N GLU A 700 -4.05 5.16 -22.26
CA GLU A 700 -5.42 5.66 -22.45
C GLU A 700 -6.47 4.53 -22.30
N PRO A 701 -7.78 4.84 -22.22
CA PRO A 701 -8.83 3.83 -22.00
C PRO A 701 -8.76 2.62 -22.92
N ASP A 702 -8.43 2.86 -24.19
CA ASP A 702 -8.37 1.84 -25.23
C ASP A 702 -7.19 0.87 -25.07
N ASP A 703 -6.14 1.23 -24.35
CA ASP A 703 -5.01 0.32 -24.08
C ASP A 703 -5.42 -0.81 -23.14
N LEU A 704 -6.25 -0.49 -22.12
CA LEU A 704 -6.68 -1.46 -21.11
C LEU A 704 -7.91 -2.28 -21.50
N VAL A 705 -8.79 -1.79 -22.38
CA VAL A 705 -10.04 -2.50 -22.73
C VAL A 705 -9.80 -3.91 -23.30
N SER A 706 -8.64 -4.15 -23.87
CA SER A 706 -8.21 -5.48 -24.34
C SER A 706 -8.13 -6.52 -23.22
N LEU A 707 -7.93 -6.12 -21.96
CA LEU A 707 -7.98 -7.02 -20.79
C LEU A 707 -9.38 -7.62 -20.58
N SER A 708 -10.44 -7.02 -21.14
CA SER A 708 -11.80 -7.58 -21.05
C SER A 708 -11.87 -9.03 -21.53
N ALA A 709 -11.07 -9.40 -22.54
CA ALA A 709 -11.01 -10.77 -23.02
C ALA A 709 -10.55 -11.77 -21.94
N ALA A 710 -9.67 -11.36 -21.03
CA ALA A 710 -9.22 -12.20 -19.92
C ALA A 710 -10.33 -12.43 -18.90
N PHE A 711 -11.24 -11.48 -18.71
CA PHE A 711 -12.37 -11.59 -17.78
C PHE A 711 -13.58 -12.29 -18.41
N GLU A 712 -13.85 -12.03 -19.69
CA GLU A 712 -14.97 -12.58 -20.44
C GLU A 712 -14.96 -14.11 -20.47
N VAL A 713 -13.78 -14.72 -20.61
CA VAL A 713 -13.62 -16.18 -20.60
C VAL A 713 -14.23 -16.83 -19.34
N TYR A 714 -14.25 -16.11 -18.22
CA TYR A 714 -14.83 -16.57 -16.96
C TYR A 714 -16.31 -16.21 -16.78
N MET A 715 -16.90 -15.41 -17.68
CA MET A 715 -18.34 -15.15 -17.74
C MET A 715 -19.07 -16.13 -18.67
N LEU A 716 -18.35 -16.75 -19.61
CA LEU A 716 -18.92 -17.66 -20.60
C LEU A 716 -19.15 -19.08 -20.04
N PRO A 717 -20.02 -19.88 -20.68
CA PRO A 717 -20.21 -21.29 -20.33
C PRO A 717 -18.89 -22.07 -20.35
N SER A 718 -18.56 -22.67 -19.21
CA SER A 718 -17.33 -23.43 -18.98
C SER A 718 -17.60 -24.66 -18.11
N ASN A 719 -16.54 -25.44 -17.85
CA ASN A 719 -16.59 -26.55 -16.89
C ASN A 719 -16.51 -26.09 -15.42
N LEU A 720 -16.41 -24.77 -15.16
CA LEU A 720 -16.46 -24.22 -13.80
C LEU A 720 -17.86 -24.36 -13.21
N GLU A 721 -17.92 -24.55 -11.89
CA GLU A 721 -19.19 -24.44 -11.18
C GLU A 721 -19.78 -23.05 -11.35
N LEU A 722 -21.12 -22.96 -11.31
CA LEU A 722 -21.80 -21.67 -11.54
C LEU A 722 -21.33 -20.61 -10.54
N ALA A 723 -21.04 -20.98 -9.29
CA ALA A 723 -20.56 -20.05 -8.28
C ALA A 723 -19.15 -19.49 -8.55
N ASP A 724 -18.34 -20.17 -9.37
CA ASP A 724 -16.94 -19.82 -9.66
C ASP A 724 -16.75 -19.08 -10.98
N ARG A 725 -17.81 -19.01 -11.79
CA ARG A 725 -17.86 -18.10 -12.94
C ARG A 725 -17.99 -16.67 -12.45
N PHE A 726 -17.38 -15.74 -13.17
CA PHE A 726 -17.62 -14.33 -12.95
C PHE A 726 -19.07 -14.02 -13.27
N GLN A 727 -19.70 -13.21 -12.41
CA GLN A 727 -20.94 -12.57 -12.79
C GLN A 727 -20.71 -11.62 -13.96
N LYS A 728 -21.76 -11.38 -14.72
CA LYS A 728 -21.75 -10.41 -15.81
C LYS A 728 -21.72 -8.99 -15.24
N PHE A 729 -20.71 -8.21 -15.60
CA PHE A 729 -20.58 -6.81 -15.25
C PHE A 729 -20.20 -5.97 -16.47
N ILE A 730 -20.56 -4.69 -16.42
CA ILE A 730 -20.07 -3.67 -17.36
C ILE A 730 -18.70 -3.21 -16.85
N ILE A 731 -17.72 -3.06 -17.73
CA ILE A 731 -16.42 -2.44 -17.39
C ILE A 731 -16.30 -1.11 -18.14
N VAL A 732 -16.02 -0.04 -17.41
CA VAL A 732 -15.80 1.31 -17.93
C VAL A 732 -14.34 1.65 -17.75
N TYR A 733 -13.60 1.82 -18.84
CA TYR A 733 -12.19 2.22 -18.82
C TYR A 733 -12.09 3.74 -18.84
N VAL A 734 -11.48 4.31 -17.81
CA VAL A 734 -11.55 5.74 -17.48
C VAL A 734 -10.31 6.47 -17.97
N ASP A 735 -10.48 7.59 -18.69
CA ASP A 735 -9.39 8.44 -19.17
C ASP A 735 -8.74 9.21 -18.02
N GLY A 736 -7.45 8.95 -17.80
CA GLY A 736 -6.55 9.72 -16.93
C GLY A 736 -5.41 10.37 -17.70
N ARG A 737 -5.46 10.35 -19.04
CA ARG A 737 -4.43 10.88 -19.93
C ARG A 737 -4.53 12.39 -20.04
N CYS A 738 -3.40 13.09 -20.00
CA CYS A 738 -3.35 14.53 -20.27
C CYS A 738 -3.67 14.84 -21.73
N ARG A 739 -4.50 15.87 -21.97
CA ARG A 739 -4.90 16.29 -23.32
C ARG A 739 -4.61 17.79 -23.57
N PRO A 740 -4.00 18.15 -24.71
CA PRO A 740 -3.40 17.25 -25.69
C PRO A 740 -2.19 16.51 -25.10
N ASN A 741 -2.00 15.24 -25.46
CA ASN A 741 -0.88 14.44 -24.97
C ASN A 741 0.39 14.80 -25.74
N LEU A 742 1.01 15.90 -25.35
CA LEU A 742 2.23 16.42 -25.94
C LEU A 742 3.29 16.55 -24.83
N ASP A 743 4.37 15.77 -24.97
CA ASP A 743 5.56 15.95 -24.14
C ASP A 743 6.15 17.34 -24.45
N GLY A 744 6.38 18.14 -23.41
CA GLY A 744 7.02 19.45 -23.56
C GLY A 744 6.61 20.45 -22.50
N VAL A 745 7.49 21.41 -22.28
CA VAL A 745 7.24 22.53 -21.38
C VAL A 745 7.58 23.86 -22.09
N PRO A 746 6.69 24.88 -22.13
CA PRO A 746 5.40 24.95 -21.44
C PRO A 746 4.39 23.89 -21.91
N VAL A 747 3.55 23.44 -20.99
CA VAL A 747 2.37 22.62 -21.29
C VAL A 747 1.31 23.46 -21.99
N ASP A 748 0.40 22.83 -22.74
CA ASP A 748 -0.65 23.55 -23.46
C ASP A 748 -1.60 24.28 -22.47
N PRO A 749 -1.68 25.62 -22.51
CA PRO A 749 -2.49 26.40 -21.57
C PRO A 749 -4.00 26.24 -21.80
N THR A 750 -4.39 25.71 -22.97
CA THR A 750 -5.79 25.43 -23.37
C THR A 750 -6.22 23.99 -23.10
N GLY A 751 -5.27 23.11 -22.78
CA GLY A 751 -5.52 21.72 -22.43
C GLY A 751 -5.59 21.48 -20.91
N ASP A 752 -5.29 20.24 -20.52
CA ASP A 752 -5.24 19.76 -19.15
C ASP A 752 -4.04 20.32 -18.35
N ARG A 753 -3.14 21.06 -19.00
CA ARG A 753 -1.94 21.68 -18.40
C ARG A 753 -1.03 20.67 -17.69
N CYS A 754 -0.91 19.47 -18.25
CA CYS A 754 0.01 18.41 -17.85
C CYS A 754 0.54 17.69 -19.09
N GLU A 755 1.56 16.85 -18.92
CA GLU A 755 2.28 16.24 -20.06
C GLU A 755 1.69 14.87 -20.43
N ARG A 756 1.51 13.96 -19.47
CA ARG A 756 1.05 12.59 -19.75
C ARG A 756 -0.05 12.08 -18.84
N GLY A 757 0.03 12.32 -17.53
CA GLY A 757 -0.90 11.75 -16.55
C GLY A 757 -1.49 12.79 -15.61
N THR A 758 -2.80 12.68 -15.37
CA THR A 758 -3.52 13.57 -14.45
C THR A 758 -3.63 13.01 -13.03
N PHE A 759 -3.22 11.75 -12.82
CA PHE A 759 -3.37 11.01 -11.57
C PHE A 759 -4.83 10.94 -11.05
N TYR A 760 -5.80 11.17 -11.94
CA TYR A 760 -7.23 11.19 -11.63
C TYR A 760 -7.61 12.18 -10.51
N ARG A 761 -6.86 13.28 -10.40
CA ARG A 761 -7.12 14.32 -9.40
C ARG A 761 -7.67 15.59 -10.00
N ASP A 762 -8.37 16.32 -9.15
CA ASP A 762 -8.81 17.68 -9.43
C ASP A 762 -7.62 18.63 -9.29
N ALA A 763 -7.07 19.06 -10.43
CA ALA A 763 -5.88 19.89 -10.48
C ALA A 763 -6.08 21.17 -9.64
N PRO A 764 -5.17 21.50 -8.69
CA PRO A 764 -5.29 22.66 -7.80
C PRO A 764 -5.25 23.99 -8.56
N LEU A 765 -4.64 24.01 -9.75
CA LEU A 765 -4.62 25.19 -10.64
C LEU A 765 -5.95 25.41 -11.39
N GLY A 766 -6.93 24.53 -11.20
CA GLY A 766 -8.18 24.53 -11.94
C GLY A 766 -8.00 24.14 -13.41
N GLY A 767 -8.96 24.54 -14.24
CA GLY A 767 -8.99 24.19 -15.68
C GLY A 767 -9.74 22.88 -15.96
N PRO A 768 -9.62 22.33 -17.17
CA PRO A 768 -10.42 21.17 -17.59
C PRO A 768 -10.10 19.86 -16.85
N ALA A 769 -8.87 19.70 -16.34
CA ALA A 769 -8.39 18.51 -15.63
C ALA A 769 -8.93 18.42 -14.18
N GLN A 770 -10.25 18.45 -14.01
CA GLN A 770 -10.94 18.14 -12.76
C GLN A 770 -11.33 16.66 -12.77
N MET A 771 -10.34 15.77 -12.67
CA MET A 771 -10.50 14.39 -13.09
C MET A 771 -11.27 13.49 -12.12
N GLU A 772 -11.28 13.81 -10.82
CA GLU A 772 -12.15 13.11 -9.87
C GLU A 772 -13.60 13.50 -10.16
N GLN A 773 -13.87 14.79 -10.30
CA GLN A 773 -15.21 15.27 -10.65
C GLN A 773 -15.67 14.78 -12.03
N ASN A 774 -14.78 14.73 -13.03
CA ASN A 774 -15.10 14.20 -14.36
C ASN A 774 -15.43 12.70 -14.31
N LEU A 775 -14.79 11.93 -13.41
CA LEU A 775 -15.15 10.53 -13.17
C LEU A 775 -16.54 10.42 -12.56
N LEU A 776 -16.90 11.28 -11.60
CA LEU A 776 -18.24 11.30 -11.02
C LEU A 776 -19.31 11.64 -12.09
N ASP A 777 -19.04 12.62 -12.94
CA ASP A 777 -19.89 12.94 -14.08
C ASP A 777 -20.00 11.76 -15.08
N LEU A 778 -18.90 11.01 -15.28
CA LEU A 778 -18.89 9.80 -16.09
C LEU A 778 -19.78 8.72 -15.48
N VAL A 779 -19.80 8.57 -14.15
CA VAL A 779 -20.67 7.61 -13.47
C VAL A 779 -22.15 7.90 -13.79
N ASP A 780 -22.56 9.16 -13.67
CA ASP A 780 -23.93 9.59 -14.01
C ASP A 780 -24.25 9.36 -15.49
N HIS A 781 -23.30 9.67 -16.38
CA HIS A 781 -23.44 9.42 -17.82
C HIS A 781 -23.63 7.93 -18.13
N ILE A 782 -22.85 7.06 -17.50
CA ILE A 782 -22.96 5.61 -17.71
C ILE A 782 -24.30 5.08 -17.20
N ASP A 783 -24.77 5.52 -16.04
CA ASP A 783 -26.08 5.12 -15.51
C ASP A 783 -27.25 5.58 -16.39
N ALA A 784 -27.13 6.75 -17.02
CA ALA A 784 -28.14 7.28 -17.93
C ALA A 784 -28.21 6.52 -19.26
N MET A 785 -27.06 6.05 -19.75
CA MET A 785 -26.92 5.48 -21.09
C MET A 785 -26.99 3.95 -21.12
N TYR A 786 -26.64 3.27 -20.02
CA TYR A 786 -26.51 1.82 -19.95
C TYR A 786 -27.39 1.18 -18.87
N ARG A 787 -27.62 -0.13 -18.98
CA ARG A 787 -28.44 -0.89 -18.02
C ARG A 787 -27.62 -1.25 -16.79
N THR A 788 -27.33 -0.27 -15.95
CA THR A 788 -26.63 -0.45 -14.67
C THR A 788 -27.60 -0.87 -13.57
N LYS A 789 -27.12 -1.64 -12.58
CA LYS A 789 -27.89 -1.98 -11.37
C LYS A 789 -28.07 -0.72 -10.51
N ALA A 790 -29.29 -0.54 -10.01
CA ALA A 790 -29.58 0.52 -9.04
C ALA A 790 -29.17 0.09 -7.63
N PRO A 791 -28.86 1.02 -6.72
CA PRO A 791 -28.56 0.68 -5.34
C PRO A 791 -29.72 -0.06 -4.66
N GLU A 792 -29.41 -1.10 -3.89
CA GLU A 792 -30.42 -1.89 -3.19
C GLU A 792 -29.97 -2.33 -1.80
N MET A 793 -30.93 -2.57 -0.92
CA MET A 793 -30.68 -3.15 0.40
C MET A 793 -30.71 -4.67 0.28
N VAL A 794 -29.58 -5.32 0.58
CA VAL A 794 -29.40 -6.76 0.49
C VAL A 794 -29.12 -7.33 1.87
N GLU A 795 -29.87 -8.35 2.27
CA GLU A 795 -29.50 -9.17 3.41
C GLU A 795 -28.31 -10.03 3.01
N ILE A 796 -27.17 -9.79 3.64
CA ILE A 796 -25.98 -10.62 3.48
C ILE A 796 -25.80 -11.49 4.71
N SER A 797 -25.27 -12.69 4.51
CA SER A 797 -24.67 -13.50 5.57
C SER A 797 -23.15 -13.29 5.45
N PRO A 798 -22.57 -12.41 6.29
CA PRO A 798 -21.21 -11.92 6.15
C PRO A 798 -20.12 -12.97 6.01
#